data_AF-A0ABD5UMU7-F1
#
_entry.id   AF-A0ABD5UMU7-F1
#
_cell.length_a   1.000
_cell.length_b   1.000
_cell.length_c   1.000
_cell.angle_alpha   90.00
_cell.angle_beta   90.00
_cell.angle_gamma   90.00
#
_symmetry.space_group_name_H-M   'P 1'
#
loop_
_entity.id
_entity.type
_entity.pdbx_description
1 polymer ?
#
loop_
_entity_poly.entity_id
_entity_poly.type
_entity_poly.pdbx_seq_one_letter_code
_entity_poly.pdbx_strand_id
1 'polypeptide(L)'
;MGGTADPTTAESPDHTHLRIRPTDTPLTAGTVEQGFRRLHGLATSPSWRERVFDNATQATIEWRLHSPPDEEAELALYVGITDGSTDTLREALRTACPTAYELTPAIPPALPALDADDPATESATAIEWVGDADRRDDWQTRLTPLESFTDSEDGRLPLAAVAETLADTGAGATYQAVCQSVPDYRGEVQDRQYQLEEGRDTVGMRVVDDLLGDVIADADPESRPPDDPANKRQESIAATDPRHAFVVNARCLVWDDEAATVADRLAGTLTDLSGNFYQIDATLADDPQQIAADIRAQTVHQPQYETLRTWLSWTRNRSRGIVADAATVPAFGIVDGSALTASGQRGLAPTTSERTALPPPPASQLDRYRDAGLTLGQPLDQDGTPADEPVAVQPSLQPFHVAWFGKTGSGKSTSLTTGLVANHAATDGADILITPKGDDMATAYLRAHYAEYDTLENVYYFDCAETLPALSVFDIRDQLAAGIDRTTAVEDLTDHYIEILEGIMGPERFHQAVRSPDIIRLLVKALFDPVHGSDAFAHRELQQAAARFHETGEPPPVVDDELQSMLYNVAANSQQSFDELLQGVHNRIEKIPLDGRLGQLFDHVPTDDDPHFDLREVIDEDAVVIIDTGGLRDASQQALARTVLSKLWTALQRRAQTTASDDRPLVNLYLEEAAQLVTSGIVAELLAQGRSFGCSVTLATQFPGQLRVRDEAAYVELLNNVATIVTGNVPVDDALTKRLATADETPAAIGNRLRALSRGEWLVRLPAPFDTAPPRPFLVKSAPLPPGHPERDAFRPARETAVAAQIDACRDRTRIASGIDVTATRSTTGQDPAEPETDPAAPDMADEEPIRIDSALPYTERLPDPVVYDDSRHALVCVGCDTRYDPNPAGLRAASGCCHDPEAVDRDDCPICDLPLKLSYAERQESPISDAGLRFLQAVYSAHQQQYDPEFEYDITRDSMRRLREYVGIDAEEVEELREAGLVTRDCRYPHILYTVTPEGRDAIGVRHREGVAHGAGAGDLSESSLHVAMVEVGAQLLAQEFVAAAESPATAVERYYAVDDGRLDVAAVDAQEDVVAALEAERINNDARRAIPDDYDKLAATDPDAVIWIVKNRDAAHDLLDALNAPPNGEPRVTKTYSERSPPSQFRIDQPGLTDVYTFQSARDTYLDDA
;
A
#
# COMPACT_ATOMS: atom_id res chain seq x y z
N MET A 1 23.30 15.06 51.33
CA MET A 1 22.13 15.83 51.81
C MET A 1 21.59 16.61 50.63
N GLY A 2 20.37 16.30 50.23
CA GLY A 2 19.73 16.79 49.00
C GLY A 2 18.90 15.66 48.41
N GLY A 3 17.82 15.29 49.09
CA GLY A 3 16.84 14.37 48.53
C GLY A 3 16.07 15.11 47.46
N THR A 4 16.26 14.71 46.21
CA THR A 4 15.41 15.10 45.08
C THR A 4 14.18 14.20 45.08
N ALA A 5 13.02 14.85 45.00
CA ALA A 5 11.70 14.27 45.07
C ALA A 5 11.51 13.13 44.08
N ASP A 6 10.81 12.11 44.56
CA ASP A 6 10.15 11.08 43.78
C ASP A 6 9.26 11.75 42.72
N PRO A 7 9.40 11.45 41.42
CA PRO A 7 8.45 11.94 40.42
C PRO A 7 7.19 11.09 40.55
N THR A 8 6.32 11.45 41.50
CA THR A 8 4.91 11.07 41.42
C THR A 8 4.40 11.50 40.05
N THR A 9 4.00 10.51 39.23
CA THR A 9 3.00 10.57 38.15
C THR A 9 2.68 11.99 37.69
N ALA A 10 3.24 12.38 36.56
CA ALA A 10 2.85 13.60 35.88
C ALA A 10 1.34 13.57 35.61
N GLU A 11 0.56 14.30 36.43
CA GLU A 11 -0.79 14.72 36.09
C GLU A 11 -0.68 15.57 34.81
N SER A 12 -1.04 14.98 33.67
CA SER A 12 -1.21 15.68 32.39
C SER A 12 -2.57 16.41 32.39
N PRO A 13 -2.71 17.58 31.76
CA PRO A 13 -3.77 18.55 32.03
C PRO A 13 -5.14 18.21 31.39
N ASP A 14 -6.22 18.55 32.10
CA ASP A 14 -7.56 18.96 31.61
C ASP A 14 -8.49 18.03 30.78
N HIS A 15 -8.44 16.70 30.91
CA HIS A 15 -9.53 15.85 30.37
C HIS A 15 -10.68 15.66 31.37
N THR A 16 -11.88 16.12 31.01
CA THR A 16 -13.08 16.04 31.88
C THR A 16 -13.94 14.80 31.62
N HIS A 17 -13.77 14.12 30.48
CA HIS A 17 -14.61 13.01 30.04
C HIS A 17 -13.79 11.86 29.44
N LEU A 18 -14.44 10.72 29.25
CA LEU A 18 -14.00 9.62 28.39
C LEU A 18 -14.86 9.59 27.13
N ARG A 19 -14.26 9.55 25.95
CA ARG A 19 -14.94 9.22 24.70
C ARG A 19 -15.09 7.71 24.61
N ILE A 20 -16.30 7.23 24.34
CA ILE A 20 -16.59 5.83 24.08
C ILE A 20 -16.70 5.64 22.57
N ARG A 21 -15.89 4.74 22.00
CA ARG A 21 -16.09 4.23 20.65
C ARG A 21 -16.56 2.76 20.73
N PRO A 22 -17.82 2.48 20.38
CA PRO A 22 -18.34 1.12 20.34
C PRO A 22 -17.63 0.25 19.30
N THR A 23 -17.80 -1.07 19.40
CA THR A 23 -17.33 -2.05 18.41
C THR A 23 -18.47 -2.93 17.93
N ASP A 24 -18.16 -3.84 17.00
CA ASP A 24 -19.06 -4.92 16.57
C ASP A 24 -19.27 -6.03 17.63
N THR A 25 -18.74 -5.85 18.84
CA THR A 25 -18.99 -6.76 19.97
C THR A 25 -20.30 -6.39 20.66
N PRO A 26 -21.28 -7.31 20.74
CA PRO A 26 -22.59 -7.03 21.31
C PRO A 26 -22.53 -6.81 22.83
N LEU A 27 -23.47 -6.02 23.35
CA LEU A 27 -23.64 -5.82 24.78
C LEU A 27 -24.34 -7.01 25.43
N THR A 28 -24.01 -7.27 26.71
CA THR A 28 -24.71 -8.27 27.52
C THR A 28 -25.43 -7.57 28.67
N ALA A 29 -26.76 -7.63 28.71
CA ALA A 29 -27.57 -6.86 29.65
C ALA A 29 -27.15 -7.01 31.12
N GLY A 30 -26.87 -8.24 31.56
CA GLY A 30 -26.41 -8.50 32.94
C GLY A 30 -25.06 -7.85 33.29
N THR A 31 -24.12 -7.81 32.34
CA THR A 31 -22.81 -7.17 32.52
C THR A 31 -22.96 -5.65 32.59
N VAL A 32 -23.78 -5.09 31.70
CA VAL A 32 -24.11 -3.65 31.68
C VAL A 32 -24.77 -3.23 33.00
N GLU A 33 -25.79 -3.96 33.46
CA GLU A 33 -26.48 -3.70 34.73
C GLU A 33 -25.49 -3.72 35.92
N GLN A 34 -24.57 -4.68 35.95
CA GLN A 34 -23.54 -4.74 36.98
C GLN A 34 -22.60 -3.53 36.94
N GLY A 35 -22.24 -3.05 35.75
CA GLY A 35 -21.47 -1.83 35.57
C GLY A 35 -22.20 -0.59 36.09
N PHE A 36 -23.49 -0.45 35.79
CA PHE A 36 -24.30 0.67 36.29
C PHE A 36 -24.53 0.64 37.80
N ARG A 37 -24.60 -0.56 38.42
CA ARG A 37 -24.53 -0.68 39.90
C ARG A 37 -23.22 -0.16 40.48
N ARG A 38 -22.09 -0.36 39.79
CA ARG A 38 -20.80 0.22 40.22
C ARG A 38 -20.77 1.74 40.05
N LEU A 39 -21.28 2.25 38.93
CA LEU A 39 -21.43 3.68 38.68
C LEU A 39 -22.28 4.35 39.77
N HIS A 40 -23.35 3.70 40.24
CA HIS A 40 -24.16 4.17 41.36
C HIS A 40 -23.33 4.35 42.65
N GLY A 41 -22.39 3.43 42.91
CA GLY A 41 -21.46 3.52 44.04
C GLY A 41 -20.48 4.70 43.96
N LEU A 42 -20.13 5.13 42.75
CA LEU A 42 -19.28 6.31 42.54
C LEU A 42 -20.04 7.60 42.82
N ALA A 43 -21.28 7.70 42.34
CA ALA A 43 -22.18 8.83 42.57
C ALA A 43 -22.51 9.08 44.07
N THR A 44 -22.33 8.07 44.92
CA THR A 44 -22.70 8.07 46.34
C THR A 44 -21.53 8.26 47.31
N SER A 45 -20.28 8.46 46.84
CA SER A 45 -19.09 8.53 47.72
C SER A 45 -18.68 9.97 48.05
N PRO A 46 -19.15 10.59 49.17
CA PRO A 46 -18.68 11.90 49.59
C PRO A 46 -17.25 11.82 50.14
N SER A 47 -16.45 12.85 49.86
CA SER A 47 -15.10 12.98 50.39
C SER A 47 -15.13 13.09 51.92
N TRP A 48 -14.06 12.65 52.60
CA TRP A 48 -14.00 12.72 54.08
C TRP A 48 -14.11 14.15 54.62
N ARG A 49 -13.78 15.16 53.79
CA ARG A 49 -13.91 16.59 54.12
C ARG A 49 -15.37 17.07 54.03
N GLU A 50 -16.15 16.58 53.07
CA GLU A 50 -17.57 16.93 52.91
C GLU A 50 -18.44 16.37 54.05
N ARG A 51 -18.10 15.21 54.61
CA ARG A 51 -18.80 14.65 55.78
C ARG A 51 -18.75 15.53 57.03
N VAL A 52 -17.84 16.51 57.07
CA VAL A 52 -17.63 17.40 58.23
C VAL A 52 -18.37 18.74 58.08
N PHE A 53 -18.71 19.16 56.86
CA PHE A 53 -19.24 20.50 56.57
C PHE A 53 -20.66 20.54 55.99
N ASP A 54 -21.40 19.41 55.98
CA ASP A 54 -22.82 19.32 55.60
C ASP A 54 -23.16 19.97 54.24
N ASN A 55 -22.24 19.82 53.28
CA ASN A 55 -22.29 20.43 51.95
C ASN A 55 -21.88 19.42 50.85
N ALA A 56 -22.21 18.13 51.03
CA ALA A 56 -21.89 17.10 50.06
C ALA A 56 -22.82 17.21 48.84
N THR A 57 -22.31 17.74 47.73
CA THR A 57 -22.94 17.60 46.41
C THR A 57 -22.80 16.13 45.98
N GLN A 58 -23.92 15.47 45.67
CA GLN A 58 -23.89 14.12 45.10
C GLN A 58 -23.29 14.18 43.70
N ALA A 59 -22.27 13.36 43.44
CA ALA A 59 -21.65 13.26 42.14
C ALA A 59 -22.68 12.80 41.08
N THR A 60 -22.56 13.38 39.90
CA THR A 60 -23.40 13.14 38.73
C THR A 60 -22.57 12.50 37.63
N ILE A 61 -23.21 11.66 36.83
CA ILE A 61 -22.59 10.98 35.68
C ILE A 61 -23.28 11.53 34.44
N GLU A 62 -22.51 12.20 33.58
CA GLU A 62 -22.99 12.77 32.33
C GLU A 62 -22.74 11.77 31.20
N TRP A 63 -23.76 11.47 30.41
CA TRP A 63 -23.65 10.83 29.10
C TRP A 63 -23.99 11.87 28.05
N ARG A 64 -23.11 12.08 27.08
CA ARG A 64 -23.27 13.14 26.08
C ARG A 64 -22.98 12.61 24.69
N LEU A 65 -23.95 12.74 23.79
CA LEU A 65 -23.79 12.41 22.38
C LEU A 65 -23.81 13.71 21.57
N HIS A 66 -22.73 13.97 20.83
CA HIS A 66 -22.54 15.23 20.13
C HIS A 66 -22.42 14.99 18.63
N SER A 67 -23.25 15.71 17.86
CA SER A 67 -23.19 15.80 16.40
C SER A 67 -22.74 17.22 16.01
N PRO A 68 -21.61 17.37 15.30
CA PRO A 68 -21.21 18.64 14.72
C PRO A 68 -22.12 19.03 13.53
N PRO A 69 -22.23 20.33 13.19
CA PRO A 69 -23.05 20.81 12.05
C PRO A 69 -22.40 20.56 10.67
N ASP A 70 -21.45 19.64 10.58
CA ASP A 70 -20.69 19.32 9.36
C ASP A 70 -21.01 17.87 8.97
N GLU A 71 -21.53 17.68 7.75
CA GLU A 71 -21.92 16.36 7.22
C GLU A 71 -20.75 15.36 7.20
N GLU A 72 -19.50 15.83 7.24
CA GLU A 72 -18.30 14.97 7.25
C GLU A 72 -17.79 14.61 8.65
N ALA A 73 -18.31 15.21 9.73
CA ALA A 73 -17.72 15.09 11.06
C ALA A 73 -18.40 14.03 11.95
N GLU A 74 -17.59 13.18 12.61
CA GLU A 74 -18.06 12.01 13.36
C GLU A 74 -18.91 12.36 14.60
N LEU A 75 -20.02 11.63 14.78
CA LEU A 75 -20.80 11.58 16.01
C LEU A 75 -19.94 10.97 17.14
N ALA A 76 -19.94 11.59 18.32
CA ALA A 76 -19.12 11.12 19.43
C ALA A 76 -19.91 11.02 20.74
N LEU A 77 -19.77 9.87 21.42
CA LEU A 77 -20.32 9.58 22.73
C LEU A 77 -19.26 9.84 23.82
N TYR A 78 -19.61 10.65 24.81
CA TYR A 78 -18.76 11.04 25.92
C TYR A 78 -19.41 10.67 27.26
N VAL A 79 -18.59 10.32 28.24
CA VAL A 79 -19.03 10.08 29.62
C VAL A 79 -18.16 10.86 30.59
N GLY A 80 -18.79 11.63 31.47
CA GLY A 80 -18.13 12.45 32.48
C GLY A 80 -18.65 12.14 33.88
N ILE A 81 -17.85 12.49 34.88
CA ILE A 81 -18.25 12.43 36.29
C ILE A 81 -17.90 13.75 36.98
N THR A 82 -18.82 14.31 37.76
CA THR A 82 -18.52 15.48 38.60
C THR A 82 -17.78 15.07 39.86
N ASP A 83 -16.86 15.93 40.30
CA ASP A 83 -16.12 15.77 41.56
C ASP A 83 -15.39 14.40 41.71
N GLY A 84 -15.06 13.75 40.59
CA GLY A 84 -14.42 12.42 40.53
C GLY A 84 -13.33 12.33 39.45
N SER A 85 -12.47 11.30 39.56
CA SER A 85 -11.43 11.03 38.55
C SER A 85 -11.99 10.26 37.36
N THR A 86 -11.56 10.64 36.16
CA THR A 86 -11.84 9.91 34.91
C THR A 86 -11.28 8.48 34.93
N ASP A 87 -10.24 8.20 35.74
CA ASP A 87 -9.71 6.84 35.90
C ASP A 87 -10.69 5.92 36.63
N THR A 88 -11.31 6.42 37.71
CA THR A 88 -12.31 5.67 38.47
C THR A 88 -13.58 5.45 37.65
N LEU A 89 -13.96 6.44 36.84
CA LEU A 89 -15.04 6.29 35.87
C LEU A 89 -14.71 5.21 34.83
N ARG A 90 -13.46 5.19 34.31
CA ARG A 90 -13.00 4.18 33.35
C ARG A 90 -13.13 2.77 33.91
N GLU A 91 -12.71 2.54 35.16
CA GLU A 91 -12.82 1.22 35.81
C GLU A 91 -14.28 0.72 35.92
N ALA A 92 -15.22 1.61 36.23
CA ALA A 92 -16.63 1.27 36.28
C ALA A 92 -17.21 1.00 34.89
N LEU A 93 -16.87 1.82 33.89
CA LEU A 93 -17.27 1.63 32.49
C LEU A 93 -16.71 0.35 31.88
N ARG A 94 -15.51 -0.09 32.27
CA ARG A 94 -14.95 -1.41 31.86
C ARG A 94 -15.76 -2.60 32.35
N THR A 95 -16.60 -2.41 33.37
CA THR A 95 -17.59 -3.43 33.77
C THR A 95 -18.85 -3.32 32.92
N ALA A 96 -19.23 -2.11 32.49
CA ALA A 96 -20.46 -1.87 31.72
C ALA A 96 -20.32 -2.17 30.22
N CYS A 97 -19.13 -1.96 29.64
CA CYS A 97 -18.84 -2.11 28.22
C CYS A 97 -17.95 -3.35 27.94
N PRO A 98 -18.02 -3.96 26.75
CA PRO A 98 -17.09 -5.00 26.33
C PRO A 98 -15.65 -4.47 26.33
N THR A 99 -14.67 -5.33 26.62
CA THR A 99 -13.24 -4.94 26.66
C THR A 99 -12.76 -4.34 25.34
N ALA A 100 -13.37 -4.77 24.23
CA ALA A 100 -13.09 -4.27 22.88
C ALA A 100 -13.46 -2.79 22.67
N TYR A 101 -14.36 -2.22 23.48
CA TYR A 101 -14.76 -0.81 23.35
C TYR A 101 -13.61 0.10 23.79
N GLU A 102 -13.33 1.11 22.98
CA GLU A 102 -12.28 2.09 23.24
C GLU A 102 -12.82 3.19 24.18
N LEU A 103 -12.08 3.48 25.24
CA LEU A 103 -12.35 4.46 26.29
C LEU A 103 -11.18 5.45 26.40
N THR A 104 -11.19 6.47 25.54
CA THR A 104 -10.08 7.43 25.46
C THR A 104 -10.39 8.72 26.24
N PRO A 105 -9.42 9.31 26.98
CA PRO A 105 -9.60 10.63 27.58
C PRO A 105 -9.96 11.68 26.52
N ALA A 106 -10.96 12.51 26.79
CA ALA A 106 -11.42 13.53 25.85
C ALA A 106 -11.99 14.76 26.54
N ILE A 107 -12.07 15.86 25.80
CA ILE A 107 -12.82 17.06 26.18
C ILE A 107 -14.00 17.16 25.19
N PRO A 108 -15.26 17.08 25.66
CA PRO A 108 -16.40 17.21 24.78
C PRO A 108 -16.43 18.59 24.13
N PRO A 109 -16.85 18.72 22.86
CA PRO A 109 -16.95 20.02 22.19
C PRO A 109 -17.82 21.02 22.96
N ALA A 110 -17.47 22.30 22.88
CA ALA A 110 -18.28 23.35 23.47
C ALA A 110 -19.62 23.50 22.72
N LEU A 111 -20.69 23.83 23.46
CA LEU A 111 -21.96 24.22 22.84
C LEU A 111 -21.84 25.60 22.20
N PRO A 112 -22.61 25.90 21.13
CA PRO A 112 -22.67 27.24 20.57
C PRO A 112 -23.09 28.26 21.64
N ALA A 113 -22.55 29.48 21.54
CA ALA A 113 -22.98 30.60 22.38
C ALA A 113 -24.32 31.11 21.87
N LEU A 114 -25.42 30.67 22.47
CA LEU A 114 -26.76 31.18 22.18
C LEU A 114 -26.94 32.52 22.90
N ASP A 115 -26.48 33.61 22.28
CA ASP A 115 -26.68 34.98 22.77
C ASP A 115 -28.00 35.54 22.20
N ALA A 116 -28.74 36.31 23.00
CA ALA A 116 -30.04 36.87 22.61
C ALA A 116 -30.00 37.81 21.38
N ASP A 117 -28.82 38.28 20.98
CA ASP A 117 -28.60 39.17 19.83
C ASP A 117 -27.96 38.45 18.61
N ASP A 118 -27.70 37.14 18.69
CA ASP A 118 -27.09 36.34 17.61
C ASP A 118 -28.18 35.65 16.74
N PRO A 119 -28.17 35.79 15.40
CA PRO A 119 -29.10 35.07 14.51
C PRO A 119 -29.03 33.54 14.65
N ALA A 120 -27.93 32.97 15.14
CA ALA A 120 -27.85 31.53 15.45
C ALA A 120 -28.80 31.09 16.59
N THR A 121 -29.30 32.03 17.39
CA THR A 121 -30.26 31.77 18.47
C THR A 121 -31.69 31.67 17.94
N GLU A 122 -32.00 32.25 16.77
CA GLU A 122 -33.32 32.11 16.13
C GLU A 122 -33.52 30.72 15.47
N SER A 123 -32.42 30.00 15.18
CA SER A 123 -32.44 28.65 14.58
C SER A 123 -32.12 27.52 15.58
N ALA A 124 -32.17 27.78 16.90
CA ALA A 124 -31.97 26.74 17.92
C ALA A 124 -33.30 26.21 18.47
N THR A 125 -33.41 24.89 18.63
CA THR A 125 -34.55 24.20 19.26
C THR A 125 -34.04 23.21 20.29
N ALA A 126 -34.80 22.96 21.35
CA ALA A 126 -34.42 21.98 22.37
C ALA A 126 -35.59 21.06 22.75
N ILE A 127 -35.25 19.84 23.14
CA ILE A 127 -36.17 18.82 23.64
C ILE A 127 -35.73 18.42 25.04
N GLU A 128 -36.70 18.22 25.91
CA GLU A 128 -36.52 17.51 27.18
C GLU A 128 -37.45 16.29 27.21
N TRP A 129 -36.91 15.16 27.62
CA TRP A 129 -37.72 13.98 27.94
C TRP A 129 -38.15 14.04 29.40
N VAL A 130 -39.43 13.79 29.65
CA VAL A 130 -40.07 13.86 30.96
C VAL A 130 -40.80 12.56 31.26
N GLY A 131 -40.81 12.16 32.53
CA GLY A 131 -41.59 11.01 32.98
C GLY A 131 -43.05 11.41 33.23
N ASP A 132 -44.00 10.77 32.55
CA ASP A 132 -45.45 10.94 32.69
C ASP A 132 -46.04 9.74 33.43
N ALA A 133 -46.51 9.97 34.65
CA ALA A 133 -47.00 8.92 35.53
C ALA A 133 -48.54 8.91 35.58
N ASP A 134 -49.16 7.74 35.40
CA ASP A 134 -50.62 7.59 35.47
C ASP A 134 -51.18 8.09 36.82
N ARG A 135 -50.50 7.71 37.91
CA ARG A 135 -50.70 8.19 39.27
C ARG A 135 -49.44 8.89 39.77
N ARG A 136 -49.58 9.74 40.79
CA ARG A 136 -48.47 10.51 41.34
C ARG A 136 -47.30 9.68 41.80
N ASP A 137 -47.55 8.48 42.32
CA ASP A 137 -46.50 7.59 42.80
C ASP A 137 -46.03 6.61 41.70
N ASP A 138 -46.66 6.57 40.52
CA ASP A 138 -46.34 5.59 39.47
C ASP A 138 -44.91 5.70 38.93
N TRP A 139 -44.16 6.77 39.24
CA TRP A 139 -42.72 6.86 39.01
C TRP A 139 -41.90 5.73 39.69
N GLN A 140 -42.44 5.06 40.71
CA GLN A 140 -41.81 3.89 41.35
C GLN A 140 -42.07 2.57 40.58
N THR A 141 -42.83 2.59 39.48
CA THR A 141 -43.04 1.41 38.62
C THR A 141 -41.87 1.27 37.65
N ARG A 142 -41.55 0.03 37.26
CA ARG A 142 -40.38 -0.24 36.41
C ARG A 142 -40.62 0.25 34.98
N LEU A 143 -39.65 0.99 34.45
CA LEU A 143 -39.48 1.27 33.03
C LEU A 143 -38.97 0.01 32.29
N THR A 144 -38.93 0.03 30.96
CA THR A 144 -38.47 -1.12 30.17
C THR A 144 -36.97 -1.37 30.41
N PRO A 145 -36.55 -2.56 30.88
CA PRO A 145 -35.14 -2.85 31.13
C PRO A 145 -34.36 -3.11 29.83
N LEU A 146 -33.03 -2.93 29.88
CA LEU A 146 -32.13 -3.11 28.74
C LEU A 146 -32.26 -4.49 28.07
N GLU A 147 -32.45 -5.54 28.88
CA GLU A 147 -32.60 -6.94 28.43
C GLU A 147 -33.72 -7.10 27.38
N SER A 148 -34.80 -6.33 27.50
CA SER A 148 -35.92 -6.37 26.55
C SER A 148 -35.54 -5.89 25.14
N PHE A 149 -34.45 -5.13 25.00
CA PHE A 149 -33.95 -4.63 23.73
C PHE A 149 -32.78 -5.47 23.17
N THR A 150 -32.12 -6.28 24.00
CA THR A 150 -30.98 -7.13 23.57
C THR A 150 -31.40 -8.55 23.20
N ASP A 151 -32.53 -9.04 23.72
CA ASP A 151 -32.97 -10.44 23.53
C ASP A 151 -33.79 -10.67 22.24
N SER A 152 -34.27 -9.62 21.60
CA SER A 152 -35.03 -9.72 20.34
C SER A 152 -34.11 -9.61 19.12
N GLU A 153 -34.29 -10.48 18.11
CA GLU A 153 -33.51 -10.46 16.85
C GLU A 153 -33.59 -9.10 16.10
N ASP A 154 -34.65 -8.31 16.32
CA ASP A 154 -34.86 -6.96 15.78
C ASP A 154 -34.68 -5.84 16.82
N GLY A 155 -34.16 -6.16 18.00
CA GLY A 155 -34.05 -5.24 19.13
C GLY A 155 -33.04 -4.14 18.90
N ARG A 156 -33.45 -2.89 19.12
CA ARG A 156 -32.57 -1.72 19.04
C ARG A 156 -32.57 -0.97 20.35
N LEU A 157 -31.39 -0.53 20.78
CA LEU A 157 -31.28 0.30 21.97
C LEU A 157 -31.89 1.69 21.73
N PRO A 158 -32.65 2.26 22.69
CA PRO A 158 -33.24 3.58 22.54
C PRO A 158 -32.23 4.70 22.22
N LEU A 159 -31.04 4.68 22.82
CA LEU A 159 -29.99 5.63 22.47
C LEU A 159 -29.44 5.43 21.05
N ALA A 160 -29.50 4.21 20.48
CA ALA A 160 -29.15 3.99 19.08
C ALA A 160 -30.10 4.75 18.15
N ALA A 161 -31.41 4.80 18.46
CA ALA A 161 -32.37 5.59 17.69
C ALA A 161 -32.07 7.09 17.73
N VAL A 162 -31.62 7.62 18.88
CA VAL A 162 -31.11 9.00 18.99
C VAL A 162 -29.89 9.18 18.10
N ALA A 163 -28.89 8.29 18.21
CA ALA A 163 -27.64 8.38 17.44
C ALA A 163 -27.86 8.32 15.93
N GLU A 164 -28.74 7.43 15.46
CA GLU A 164 -29.13 7.31 14.06
C GLU A 164 -29.84 8.55 13.55
N THR A 165 -30.77 9.09 14.35
CA THR A 165 -31.47 10.34 13.99
C THR A 165 -30.49 11.50 13.84
N LEU A 166 -29.48 11.59 14.73
CA LEU A 166 -28.45 12.63 14.65
C LEU A 166 -27.48 12.40 13.49
N ALA A 167 -27.15 11.15 13.16
CA ALA A 167 -26.29 10.80 12.04
C ALA A 167 -26.95 11.02 10.67
N ASP A 168 -28.28 11.03 10.60
CA ASP A 168 -29.07 11.28 9.38
C ASP A 168 -29.35 12.77 9.11
N THR A 169 -28.73 13.68 9.87
CA THR A 169 -29.01 15.12 9.79
C THR A 169 -27.73 15.95 9.70
N GLY A 170 -27.74 17.04 8.93
CA GLY A 170 -26.63 18.01 8.88
C GLY A 170 -26.64 19.03 10.02
N ALA A 171 -27.68 19.05 10.85
CA ALA A 171 -27.81 19.97 11.96
C ALA A 171 -26.85 19.64 13.12
N GLY A 172 -26.29 20.67 13.73
CA GLY A 172 -25.52 20.50 14.96
C GLY A 172 -26.44 20.13 16.12
N ALA A 173 -26.07 19.10 16.89
CA ALA A 173 -26.89 18.60 17.99
C ALA A 173 -26.06 18.12 19.19
N THR A 174 -26.63 18.23 20.38
CA THR A 174 -26.07 17.65 21.60
C THR A 174 -27.19 17.05 22.44
N TYR A 175 -27.21 15.72 22.50
CA TYR A 175 -27.97 14.98 23.49
C TYR A 175 -27.15 14.83 24.78
N GLN A 176 -27.81 14.98 25.92
CA GLN A 176 -27.22 14.79 27.24
C GLN A 176 -28.21 14.05 28.16
N ALA A 177 -27.75 13.00 28.81
CA ALA A 177 -28.40 12.37 29.94
C ALA A 177 -27.52 12.52 31.19
N VAL A 178 -28.01 13.24 32.20
CA VAL A 178 -27.33 13.37 33.49
C VAL A 178 -27.98 12.44 34.50
N CYS A 179 -27.19 11.56 35.10
CA CYS A 179 -27.62 10.58 36.08
C CYS A 179 -27.09 10.93 37.48
N GLN A 180 -27.98 10.99 38.47
CA GLN A 180 -27.64 11.15 39.89
C GLN A 180 -28.23 10.01 40.71
N SER A 181 -27.47 9.43 41.63
CA SER A 181 -27.95 8.33 42.47
C SER A 181 -29.13 8.73 43.38
N VAL A 182 -30.16 7.90 43.42
CA VAL A 182 -31.29 8.04 44.35
C VAL A 182 -30.94 7.34 45.67
N PRO A 183 -31.22 7.95 46.83
CA PRO A 183 -31.12 7.25 48.11
C PRO A 183 -32.00 5.99 48.15
N ASP A 184 -31.57 4.96 48.87
CA ASP A 184 -32.33 3.70 49.00
C ASP A 184 -33.77 3.95 49.48
N TYR A 185 -34.75 3.70 48.60
CA TYR A 185 -36.18 3.95 48.83
C TYR A 185 -37.00 2.66 48.95
N ARG A 186 -36.36 1.53 49.34
CA ARG A 186 -37.06 0.26 49.60
C ARG A 186 -38.22 0.39 50.58
N GLY A 187 -38.11 1.28 51.57
CA GLY A 187 -39.19 1.55 52.52
C GLY A 187 -40.43 2.10 51.83
N GLU A 188 -40.26 3.09 50.96
CA GLU A 188 -41.36 3.69 50.19
C GLU A 188 -42.03 2.68 49.25
N VAL A 189 -41.23 1.81 48.62
CA VAL A 189 -41.74 0.71 47.78
C VAL A 189 -42.59 -0.27 48.60
N GLN A 190 -42.14 -0.67 49.79
CA GLN A 190 -42.89 -1.58 50.67
C GLN A 190 -44.19 -0.95 51.17
N ASP A 191 -44.12 0.30 51.61
CA ASP A 191 -45.29 1.07 52.05
C ASP A 191 -46.31 1.17 50.91
N ARG A 192 -45.85 1.44 49.69
CA ARG A 192 -46.72 1.53 48.52
C ARG A 192 -47.34 0.18 48.12
N GLN A 193 -46.58 -0.90 48.16
CA GLN A 193 -47.11 -2.25 47.91
C GLN A 193 -48.25 -2.58 48.88
N TYR A 194 -48.05 -2.28 50.17
CA TYR A 194 -49.07 -2.43 51.20
C TYR A 194 -50.33 -1.58 50.93
N GLN A 195 -50.17 -0.31 50.52
CA GLN A 195 -51.31 0.55 50.15
C GLN A 195 -52.09 0.00 48.93
N LEU A 196 -51.44 -0.65 47.97
CA LEU A 196 -52.10 -1.30 46.83
C LEU A 196 -52.84 -2.58 47.23
N GLU A 197 -52.33 -3.33 48.21
CA GLU A 197 -53.02 -4.50 48.79
C GLU A 197 -54.32 -4.06 49.47
N GLU A 198 -54.25 -3.04 50.33
CA GLU A 198 -55.39 -2.49 51.08
C GLU A 198 -56.38 -1.66 50.21
N GLY A 199 -56.08 -1.41 48.93
CA GLY A 199 -56.92 -0.57 48.06
C GLY A 199 -56.88 0.93 48.40
N ARG A 200 -55.80 1.37 49.07
CA ARG A 200 -55.60 2.72 49.61
C ARG A 200 -54.55 3.55 48.87
N ASP A 201 -54.16 3.12 47.66
CA ASP A 201 -53.09 3.75 46.88
C ASP A 201 -53.32 5.25 46.59
N THR A 202 -54.57 5.70 46.36
CA THR A 202 -54.85 7.12 46.05
C THR A 202 -55.32 7.93 47.26
N VAL A 203 -54.92 9.21 47.36
CA VAL A 203 -55.34 10.14 48.43
C VAL A 203 -56.86 10.26 48.55
N GLY A 204 -57.59 10.20 47.43
CA GLY A 204 -59.07 10.20 47.42
C GLY A 204 -59.67 8.95 48.07
N MET A 205 -59.05 7.78 47.89
CA MET A 205 -59.46 6.54 48.56
C MET A 205 -59.14 6.58 50.06
N ARG A 206 -57.98 7.13 50.46
CA ARG A 206 -57.60 7.31 51.87
C ARG A 206 -58.57 8.24 52.62
N VAL A 207 -58.95 9.37 52.01
CA VAL A 207 -59.88 10.35 52.61
C VAL A 207 -61.32 9.83 52.67
N VAL A 208 -61.78 9.07 51.66
CA VAL A 208 -63.13 8.49 51.66
C VAL A 208 -63.27 7.42 52.75
N ASP A 209 -62.24 6.60 52.96
CA ASP A 209 -62.23 5.52 53.95
C ASP A 209 -62.08 6.05 55.39
N ASP A 210 -61.15 7.01 55.62
CA ASP A 210 -60.98 7.70 56.92
C ASP A 210 -62.23 8.47 57.39
N LEU A 211 -63.10 8.88 56.44
CA LEU A 211 -64.28 9.72 56.71
C LEU A 211 -65.59 8.92 56.76
N LEU A 212 -65.65 7.72 56.17
CA LEU A 212 -66.84 6.84 56.18
C LEU A 212 -66.75 5.63 57.12
N GLY A 213 -65.56 5.21 57.54
CA GLY A 213 -65.33 4.11 58.49
C GLY A 213 -65.95 2.77 58.08
N ASP A 214 -65.14 1.84 57.55
CA ASP A 214 -65.46 0.40 57.35
C ASP A 214 -66.85 0.10 56.71
N VAL A 215 -67.22 0.77 55.61
CA VAL A 215 -68.46 0.42 54.85
C VAL A 215 -68.21 0.12 53.36
N ILE A 216 -66.98 0.14 52.85
CA ILE A 216 -66.70 -0.28 51.46
C ILE A 216 -65.96 -1.62 51.49
N ALA A 217 -66.69 -2.66 51.06
CA ALA A 217 -66.32 -4.06 50.92
C ALA A 217 -64.82 -4.40 50.96
N ASP A 218 -64.44 -5.24 51.93
CA ASP A 218 -63.26 -6.12 51.88
C ASP A 218 -63.30 -6.94 50.57
N ALA A 219 -62.68 -6.40 49.51
CA ALA A 219 -62.31 -7.20 48.35
C ALA A 219 -60.98 -7.87 48.68
N ASP A 220 -61.07 -9.14 49.09
CA ASP A 220 -59.91 -10.00 49.34
C ASP A 220 -58.91 -9.89 48.17
N PRO A 221 -57.66 -9.45 48.38
CA PRO A 221 -56.67 -9.28 47.32
C PRO A 221 -56.47 -10.58 46.50
N GLU A 222 -56.65 -11.75 47.12
CA GLU A 222 -56.57 -13.07 46.47
C GLU A 222 -57.72 -13.36 45.49
N SER A 223 -58.79 -12.55 45.51
CA SER A 223 -59.96 -12.70 44.63
C SER A 223 -59.91 -11.84 43.37
N ARG A 224 -58.88 -11.01 43.20
CA ARG A 224 -58.70 -10.17 42.02
C ARG A 224 -58.35 -11.03 40.79
N PRO A 225 -58.94 -10.76 39.61
CA PRO A 225 -58.56 -11.47 38.40
C PRO A 225 -57.07 -11.23 38.08
N PRO A 226 -56.36 -12.19 37.45
CA PRO A 226 -54.93 -12.04 37.13
C PRO A 226 -54.60 -10.78 36.32
N ASP A 227 -55.55 -10.29 35.51
CA ASP A 227 -55.39 -9.09 34.68
C ASP A 227 -55.72 -7.76 35.38
N ASP A 228 -55.97 -7.76 36.70
CA ASP A 228 -56.28 -6.54 37.45
C ASP A 228 -55.13 -5.49 37.34
N PRO A 229 -55.42 -4.23 36.98
CA PRO A 229 -54.43 -3.17 36.90
C PRO A 229 -53.64 -2.92 38.20
N ALA A 230 -54.20 -3.23 39.37
CA ALA A 230 -53.50 -3.14 40.65
C ALA A 230 -52.45 -4.25 40.80
N ASN A 231 -52.76 -5.49 40.38
CA ASN A 231 -51.82 -6.62 40.41
C ASN A 231 -50.64 -6.36 39.46
N LYS A 232 -50.93 -5.93 38.22
CA LYS A 232 -49.89 -5.55 37.23
C LYS A 232 -48.97 -4.42 37.75
N ARG A 233 -49.52 -3.47 38.52
CA ARG A 233 -48.75 -2.38 39.14
C ARG A 233 -47.88 -2.89 40.28
N GLN A 234 -48.38 -3.79 41.12
CA GLN A 234 -47.59 -4.43 42.18
C GLN A 234 -46.43 -5.25 41.60
N GLU A 235 -46.68 -6.04 40.56
CA GLU A 235 -45.64 -6.78 39.84
C GLU A 235 -44.56 -5.85 39.26
N SER A 236 -44.98 -4.75 38.63
CA SER A 236 -44.04 -3.76 38.08
C SER A 236 -43.20 -3.07 39.15
N ILE A 237 -43.79 -2.70 40.30
CA ILE A 237 -43.04 -2.13 41.44
C ILE A 237 -42.06 -3.16 42.01
N ALA A 238 -42.50 -4.41 42.19
CA ALA A 238 -41.67 -5.49 42.74
C ALA A 238 -40.46 -5.83 41.86
N ALA A 239 -40.55 -5.56 40.56
CA ALA A 239 -39.48 -5.82 39.59
C ALA A 239 -38.38 -4.74 39.56
N THR A 240 -38.53 -3.62 40.28
CA THR A 240 -37.52 -2.54 40.35
C THR A 240 -36.33 -2.87 41.26
N ASP A 241 -35.18 -2.26 41.02
CA ASP A 241 -34.03 -2.24 41.96
C ASP A 241 -33.93 -0.90 42.72
N PRO A 242 -34.70 -0.70 43.81
CA PRO A 242 -34.74 0.56 44.56
C PRO A 242 -33.45 0.89 45.33
N ARG A 243 -32.44 0.01 45.33
CA ARG A 243 -31.13 0.26 45.95
C ARG A 243 -30.15 0.93 44.99
N HIS A 244 -30.34 0.74 43.69
CA HIS A 244 -29.43 1.18 42.64
C HIS A 244 -30.22 1.92 41.56
N ALA A 245 -30.94 2.98 41.97
CA ALA A 245 -31.71 3.81 41.06
C ALA A 245 -31.07 5.18 40.85
N PHE A 246 -31.39 5.80 39.73
CA PHE A 246 -30.89 7.10 39.35
C PHE A 246 -32.06 8.03 38.99
N VAL A 247 -31.91 9.30 39.35
CA VAL A 247 -32.63 10.38 38.68
C VAL A 247 -31.89 10.66 37.37
N VAL A 248 -32.60 10.58 36.27
CA VAL A 248 -32.11 10.83 34.91
C VAL A 248 -32.78 12.08 34.38
N ASN A 249 -31.99 13.05 33.93
CA ASN A 249 -32.48 14.18 33.14
C ASN A 249 -31.93 14.04 31.72
N ALA A 250 -32.79 13.69 30.77
CA ALA A 250 -32.45 13.56 29.36
C ALA A 250 -32.94 14.79 28.57
N ARG A 251 -32.04 15.40 27.79
CA ARG A 251 -32.30 16.62 27.01
C ARG A 251 -31.45 16.64 25.75
N CYS A 252 -31.93 17.32 24.71
CA CYS A 252 -31.19 17.53 23.47
C CYS A 252 -31.32 18.98 23.01
N LEU A 253 -30.19 19.60 22.68
CA LEU A 253 -30.14 20.89 22.01
C LEU A 253 -29.78 20.66 20.54
N VAL A 254 -30.56 21.21 19.62
CA VAL A 254 -30.31 21.20 18.18
C VAL A 254 -30.25 22.64 17.69
N TRP A 255 -29.30 22.94 16.82
CA TRP A 255 -29.15 24.26 16.20
C TRP A 255 -28.95 24.12 14.71
N ASP A 256 -29.13 25.23 13.98
CA ASP A 256 -29.14 25.35 12.51
C ASP A 256 -30.56 25.26 11.88
N ASP A 257 -30.67 25.51 10.58
CA ASP A 257 -31.94 25.71 9.85
C ASP A 257 -32.89 24.50 9.93
N GLU A 258 -32.39 23.29 10.19
CA GLU A 258 -33.20 22.08 10.32
C GLU A 258 -33.63 21.75 11.76
N ALA A 259 -33.25 22.56 12.76
CA ALA A 259 -33.37 22.21 14.18
C ALA A 259 -34.77 21.79 14.63
N ALA A 260 -35.82 22.46 14.14
CA ALA A 260 -37.20 22.11 14.47
C ALA A 260 -37.63 20.73 13.92
N THR A 261 -37.20 20.39 12.71
CA THR A 261 -37.51 19.12 12.05
C THR A 261 -36.78 17.96 12.73
N VAL A 262 -35.49 18.15 13.04
CA VAL A 262 -34.70 17.16 13.78
C VAL A 262 -35.29 16.97 15.17
N ALA A 263 -35.72 18.06 15.83
CA ALA A 263 -36.29 17.97 17.15
C ALA A 263 -37.60 17.15 17.19
N ASP A 264 -38.46 17.30 16.19
CA ASP A 264 -39.69 16.52 16.08
C ASP A 264 -39.41 15.02 15.88
N ARG A 265 -38.40 14.67 15.08
CA ARG A 265 -37.97 13.27 14.91
C ARG A 265 -37.42 12.67 16.20
N LEU A 266 -36.61 13.42 16.94
CA LEU A 266 -36.01 12.98 18.19
C LEU A 266 -37.05 12.74 19.29
N ALA A 267 -38.17 13.46 19.30
CA ALA A 267 -39.19 13.37 20.35
C ALA A 267 -39.67 11.92 20.61
N GLY A 268 -39.76 11.09 19.57
CA GLY A 268 -40.23 9.69 19.69
C GLY A 268 -39.17 8.66 20.11
N THR A 269 -37.88 9.01 20.09
CA THR A 269 -36.76 8.04 20.16
C THR A 269 -36.63 7.28 21.49
N LEU A 270 -37.03 7.88 22.62
CA LEU A 270 -36.94 7.27 23.95
C LEU A 270 -38.28 6.74 24.48
N THR A 271 -39.34 6.79 23.68
CA THR A 271 -40.69 6.36 24.10
C THR A 271 -40.74 4.88 24.44
N ASP A 272 -39.93 4.04 23.78
CA ASP A 272 -39.89 2.59 24.00
C ASP A 272 -39.40 2.18 25.40
N LEU A 273 -38.78 3.12 26.12
CA LEU A 273 -38.42 2.95 27.54
C LEU A 273 -39.63 3.00 28.48
N SER A 274 -40.79 3.40 27.99
CA SER A 274 -42.02 3.50 28.78
C SER A 274 -42.44 2.16 29.38
N GLY A 275 -42.69 2.16 30.69
CA GLY A 275 -43.35 1.05 31.38
C GLY A 275 -44.87 1.13 31.27
N ASN A 276 -45.55 0.15 31.86
CA ASN A 276 -47.02 0.04 31.80
C ASN A 276 -47.78 1.20 32.46
N PHE A 277 -47.18 1.87 33.47
CA PHE A 277 -47.82 2.93 34.26
C PHE A 277 -46.97 4.20 34.38
N TYR A 278 -45.73 4.14 33.87
CA TYR A 278 -44.78 5.23 33.89
C TYR A 278 -44.16 5.36 32.51
N GLN A 279 -44.57 6.40 31.79
CA GLN A 279 -44.20 6.62 30.40
C GLN A 279 -43.14 7.70 30.28
N ILE A 280 -42.35 7.63 29.22
CA ILE A 280 -41.41 8.68 28.84
C ILE A 280 -42.03 9.43 27.66
N ASP A 281 -42.23 10.73 27.85
CA ASP A 281 -42.76 11.63 26.83
C ASP A 281 -41.75 12.74 26.55
N ALA A 282 -41.82 13.33 25.36
CA ALA A 282 -40.94 14.43 24.97
C ALA A 282 -41.70 15.76 24.97
N THR A 283 -41.02 16.81 25.42
CA THR A 283 -41.53 18.18 25.38
C THR A 283 -40.51 19.08 24.71
N LEU A 284 -40.94 19.84 23.70
CA LEU A 284 -40.16 20.94 23.15
C LEU A 284 -40.00 22.02 24.23
N ALA A 285 -38.77 22.47 24.46
CA ALA A 285 -38.48 23.47 25.48
C ALA A 285 -38.87 24.86 24.98
N ASP A 286 -39.55 25.64 25.84
CA ASP A 286 -39.94 27.02 25.55
C ASP A 286 -38.72 27.96 25.43
N ASP A 287 -37.60 27.60 26.07
CA ASP A 287 -36.36 28.39 26.10
C ASP A 287 -35.13 27.48 25.87
N PRO A 288 -34.63 27.39 24.62
CA PRO A 288 -33.42 26.65 24.28
C PRO A 288 -32.16 27.15 25.00
N GLN A 289 -32.10 28.44 25.39
CA GLN A 289 -30.94 29.00 26.11
C GLN A 289 -30.83 28.40 27.51
N GLN A 290 -31.96 28.21 28.19
CA GLN A 290 -31.99 27.53 29.49
C GLN A 290 -31.51 26.08 29.37
N ILE A 291 -31.89 25.37 28.31
CA ILE A 291 -31.40 23.99 28.06
C ILE A 291 -29.90 23.98 27.80
N ALA A 292 -29.38 24.91 27.00
CA ALA A 292 -27.94 25.03 26.80
C ALA A 292 -27.19 25.34 28.10
N ALA A 293 -27.72 26.23 28.96
CA ALA A 293 -27.15 26.51 30.27
C ALA A 293 -27.19 25.29 31.19
N ASP A 294 -28.30 24.57 31.18
CA ASP A 294 -28.49 23.33 31.92
C ASP A 294 -27.52 22.23 31.47
N ILE A 295 -27.27 22.09 30.16
CA ILE A 295 -26.26 21.16 29.62
C ILE A 295 -24.86 21.53 30.13
N ARG A 296 -24.48 22.82 30.05
CA ARG A 296 -23.16 23.29 30.52
C ARG A 296 -22.96 23.10 32.02
N ALA A 297 -24.02 23.30 32.82
CA ALA A 297 -23.98 23.16 34.27
C ALA A 297 -24.27 21.74 34.77
N GLN A 298 -24.58 20.80 33.86
CA GLN A 298 -24.99 19.43 34.18
C GLN A 298 -26.15 19.40 35.20
N THR A 299 -27.10 20.33 35.06
CA THR A 299 -28.18 20.54 36.03
C THR A 299 -29.05 19.29 36.16
N VAL A 300 -29.27 18.84 37.41
CA VAL A 300 -30.20 17.74 37.74
C VAL A 300 -31.50 18.32 38.29
N HIS A 301 -32.63 18.05 37.61
CA HIS A 301 -33.97 18.37 38.09
C HIS A 301 -34.54 17.16 38.84
N GLN A 302 -34.79 17.33 40.14
CA GLN A 302 -35.32 16.27 41.00
C GLN A 302 -36.75 15.85 40.59
N PRO A 303 -37.16 14.58 40.84
CA PRO A 303 -38.52 14.12 40.55
C PRO A 303 -39.55 14.90 41.37
N GLN A 304 -40.48 15.55 40.68
CA GLN A 304 -41.51 16.42 41.25
C GLN A 304 -42.90 16.03 40.72
N TYR A 305 -43.52 15.06 41.38
CA TYR A 305 -44.90 14.63 41.07
C TYR A 305 -45.95 15.28 42.00
N GLU A 306 -45.49 15.98 43.06
CA GLU A 306 -46.30 16.64 44.09
C GLU A 306 -46.15 18.18 44.07
N THR A 307 -46.67 18.87 43.07
CA THR A 307 -46.74 20.35 43.07
C THR A 307 -48.16 20.86 43.32
N LEU A 308 -48.30 22.09 43.84
CA LEU A 308 -49.61 22.75 44.05
C LEU A 308 -50.47 22.80 42.77
N ARG A 309 -49.84 22.74 41.58
CA ARG A 309 -50.52 22.66 40.28
C ARG A 309 -50.99 21.24 39.92
N THR A 310 -50.29 20.17 40.32
CA THR A 310 -50.73 18.77 40.13
C THR A 310 -51.84 18.35 41.09
N TRP A 311 -52.29 19.25 41.97
CA TRP A 311 -53.44 19.06 42.85
C TRP A 311 -54.81 19.20 42.15
N LEU A 312 -54.84 19.75 40.93
CA LEU A 312 -56.04 19.83 40.10
C LEU A 312 -56.23 18.52 39.32
N SER A 313 -57.44 17.95 39.34
CA SER A 313 -57.77 16.64 38.76
C SER A 313 -57.64 16.51 37.23
N TRP A 314 -57.07 17.52 36.53
CA TRP A 314 -57.02 17.62 35.07
C TRP A 314 -55.59 17.87 34.53
N THR A 315 -54.58 17.90 35.40
CA THR A 315 -53.16 18.07 35.03
C THR A 315 -52.45 16.72 35.03
N ARG A 316 -51.70 16.41 33.96
CA ARG A 316 -50.84 15.22 33.87
C ARG A 316 -49.72 15.25 34.92
N ASN A 317 -49.32 14.08 35.44
CA ASN A 317 -48.25 13.99 36.44
C ASN A 317 -46.89 13.86 35.72
N ARG A 318 -46.37 14.99 35.23
CA ARG A 318 -45.10 15.03 34.50
C ARG A 318 -43.95 15.56 35.35
N SER A 319 -42.77 14.97 35.21
CA SER A 319 -41.54 15.49 35.82
C SER A 319 -40.33 15.37 34.90
N ARG A 320 -39.44 16.37 34.95
CA ARG A 320 -38.13 16.34 34.28
C ARG A 320 -37.17 15.32 34.87
N GLY A 321 -37.33 14.98 36.16
CA GLY A 321 -36.54 13.95 36.83
C GLY A 321 -37.15 12.57 36.61
N ILE A 322 -36.58 11.80 35.68
CA ILE A 322 -37.01 10.43 35.39
C ILE A 322 -36.34 9.49 36.39
N VAL A 323 -37.07 8.59 37.03
CA VAL A 323 -36.47 7.60 37.93
C VAL A 323 -36.29 6.28 37.19
N ALA A 324 -35.06 5.80 37.10
CA ALA A 324 -34.73 4.55 36.43
C ALA A 324 -33.75 3.72 37.27
N ASP A 325 -33.93 2.40 37.31
CA ASP A 325 -33.02 1.50 38.03
C ASP A 325 -31.80 1.11 37.19
N ALA A 326 -30.83 0.42 37.78
CA ALA A 326 -29.60 0.00 37.11
C ALA A 326 -29.83 -0.91 35.88
N ALA A 327 -31.01 -1.52 35.73
CA ALA A 327 -31.36 -2.31 34.55
C ALA A 327 -31.95 -1.46 33.41
N THR A 328 -32.52 -0.29 33.71
CA THR A 328 -33.12 0.62 32.71
C THR A 328 -32.24 1.81 32.35
N VAL A 329 -31.54 2.42 33.32
CA VAL A 329 -30.65 3.58 33.10
C VAL A 329 -29.65 3.40 31.94
N PRO A 330 -29.06 2.21 31.70
CA PRO A 330 -28.12 2.05 30.61
C PRO A 330 -28.66 2.45 29.23
N ALA A 331 -29.97 2.28 29.01
CA ALA A 331 -30.58 2.56 27.72
C ALA A 331 -30.67 4.06 27.38
N PHE A 332 -30.39 4.95 28.34
CA PHE A 332 -30.21 6.39 28.10
C PHE A 332 -28.78 6.77 27.73
N GLY A 333 -27.79 5.91 27.98
CA GLY A 333 -26.38 6.28 27.93
C GLY A 333 -25.49 5.42 27.01
N ILE A 334 -25.85 4.15 26.78
CA ILE A 334 -25.00 3.20 26.06
C ILE A 334 -25.57 2.86 24.67
N VAL A 335 -24.66 2.58 23.72
CA VAL A 335 -25.00 2.13 22.36
C VAL A 335 -24.31 0.79 22.10
N ASP A 336 -25.01 -0.12 21.40
CA ASP A 336 -24.46 -1.37 20.89
C ASP A 336 -24.04 -1.17 19.44
N GLY A 337 -22.73 -1.17 19.18
CA GLY A 337 -22.20 -0.96 17.83
C GLY A 337 -22.64 -2.02 16.81
N SER A 338 -22.93 -3.25 17.26
CA SER A 338 -23.36 -4.35 16.40
C SER A 338 -24.82 -4.22 15.92
N ALA A 339 -25.64 -3.47 16.66
CA ALA A 339 -27.07 -3.29 16.39
C ALA A 339 -27.41 -1.97 15.67
N LEU A 340 -26.40 -1.15 15.32
CA LEU A 340 -26.59 0.10 14.59
C LEU A 340 -26.98 -0.11 13.13
N THR A 341 -27.90 0.71 12.62
CA THR A 341 -28.17 0.84 11.18
C THR A 341 -26.96 1.41 10.44
N ALA A 342 -26.98 1.35 9.09
CA ALA A 342 -25.93 1.90 8.26
C ALA A 342 -25.64 3.40 8.52
N SER A 343 -26.65 4.19 8.90
CA SER A 343 -26.43 5.59 9.24
C SER A 343 -25.74 5.74 10.59
N GLY A 344 -26.21 5.03 11.62
CA GLY A 344 -25.56 5.00 12.93
C GLY A 344 -24.12 4.49 12.87
N GLN A 345 -23.85 3.48 12.03
CA GLN A 345 -22.49 2.98 11.79
C GLN A 345 -21.59 4.03 11.12
N ARG A 346 -22.10 4.82 10.16
CA ARG A 346 -21.35 5.92 9.55
C ARG A 346 -21.10 7.05 10.54
N GLY A 347 -22.11 7.42 11.33
CA GLY A 347 -22.01 8.53 12.29
C GLY A 347 -21.07 8.23 13.46
N LEU A 348 -21.25 7.10 14.15
CA LEU A 348 -20.44 6.71 15.31
C LEU A 348 -19.09 6.07 14.96
N ALA A 349 -18.95 5.60 13.70
CA ALA A 349 -17.79 4.86 13.20
C ALA A 349 -17.29 3.78 14.19
N PRO A 350 -18.13 2.76 14.54
CA PRO A 350 -17.71 1.69 15.43
C PRO A 350 -16.44 0.99 14.94
N THR A 351 -15.52 0.67 15.84
CA THR A 351 -14.30 -0.05 15.46
C THR A 351 -14.66 -1.48 15.09
N THR A 352 -14.33 -1.89 13.86
CA THR A 352 -14.53 -3.27 13.41
C THR A 352 -13.61 -4.23 14.16
N SER A 353 -14.03 -5.48 14.37
CA SER A 353 -13.26 -6.50 15.09
C SER A 353 -11.82 -6.64 14.60
N GLU A 354 -11.56 -6.49 13.31
CA GLU A 354 -10.21 -6.52 12.71
C GLU A 354 -9.32 -5.32 13.09
N ARG A 355 -9.92 -4.19 13.51
CA ARG A 355 -9.23 -2.97 13.95
C ARG A 355 -9.22 -2.78 15.47
N THR A 356 -9.93 -3.62 16.22
CA THR A 356 -9.94 -3.54 17.68
C THR A 356 -8.54 -3.67 18.26
N ALA A 357 -8.22 -2.87 19.27
CA ALA A 357 -6.95 -3.00 19.97
C ALA A 357 -6.84 -4.37 20.67
N LEU A 358 -5.66 -4.99 20.60
CA LEU A 358 -5.37 -6.21 21.33
C LEU A 358 -4.89 -5.84 22.74
N PRO A 359 -5.38 -6.51 23.80
CA PRO A 359 -4.84 -6.28 25.13
C PRO A 359 -3.34 -6.61 25.10
N PRO A 360 -2.47 -5.69 25.55
CA PRO A 360 -1.04 -5.94 25.54
C PRO A 360 -0.72 -7.14 26.45
N PRO A 361 0.37 -7.87 26.16
CA PRO A 361 0.86 -8.90 27.05
C PRO A 361 1.09 -8.34 28.47
N PRO A 362 0.98 -9.17 29.52
CA PRO A 362 1.21 -8.72 30.88
C PRO A 362 2.52 -7.94 31.03
N ALA A 363 2.53 -6.86 31.80
CA ALA A 363 3.71 -6.01 31.99
C ALA A 363 4.96 -6.85 32.35
N SER A 364 4.83 -7.84 33.23
CA SER A 364 5.93 -8.76 33.61
C SER A 364 6.55 -9.55 32.44
N GLN A 365 5.79 -9.77 31.36
CA GLN A 365 6.33 -10.37 30.14
C GLN A 365 7.02 -9.32 29.26
N LEU A 366 6.51 -8.08 29.25
CA LEU A 366 7.05 -6.98 28.46
C LEU A 366 8.27 -6.28 29.10
N ASP A 367 8.45 -6.36 30.43
CA ASP A 367 9.48 -5.64 31.17
C ASP A 367 10.89 -5.84 30.59
N ARG A 368 11.21 -7.06 30.13
CA ARG A 368 12.50 -7.39 29.50
C ARG A 368 12.72 -6.73 28.14
N TYR A 369 11.67 -6.28 27.46
CA TYR A 369 11.81 -5.61 26.17
C TYR A 369 11.84 -4.09 26.34
N ARG A 370 11.93 -3.57 27.57
CA ARG A 370 12.08 -2.13 27.84
C ARG A 370 13.54 -1.71 27.95
N ASP A 371 14.45 -2.67 28.03
CA ASP A 371 15.89 -2.42 28.03
C ASP A 371 16.40 -2.03 26.62
N ALA A 372 17.59 -1.44 26.55
CA ALA A 372 18.20 -1.01 25.30
C ALA A 372 18.39 -2.17 24.30
N GLY A 373 18.20 -1.87 23.01
CA GLY A 373 18.29 -2.83 21.92
C GLY A 373 17.63 -2.32 20.64
N LEU A 374 17.27 -3.24 19.75
CA LEU A 374 16.61 -2.92 18.49
C LEU A 374 15.16 -2.48 18.74
N THR A 375 14.94 -1.17 18.74
CA THR A 375 13.63 -0.56 19.04
C THR A 375 12.61 -0.89 17.93
N LEU A 376 11.46 -1.43 18.33
CA LEU A 376 10.37 -1.81 17.40
C LEU A 376 9.23 -0.80 17.38
N GLY A 377 8.92 -0.17 18.53
CA GLY A 377 7.87 0.84 18.64
C GLY A 377 7.21 0.87 20.03
N GLN A 378 6.12 1.61 20.17
CA GLN A 378 5.34 1.75 21.40
C GLN A 378 4.15 0.77 21.42
N PRO A 379 4.05 -0.14 22.41
CA PRO A 379 2.89 -1.02 22.56
C PRO A 379 1.58 -0.22 22.61
N LEU A 380 0.57 -0.67 21.89
CA LEU A 380 -0.78 -0.14 22.02
C LEU A 380 -1.48 -0.82 23.19
N ASP A 381 -2.12 -0.03 24.05
CA ASP A 381 -3.00 -0.55 25.08
C ASP A 381 -4.34 -1.02 24.48
N GLN A 382 -5.22 -1.52 25.35
CA GLN A 382 -6.58 -1.97 25.00
C GLN A 382 -7.50 -0.86 24.43
N ASP A 383 -7.07 0.40 24.48
CA ASP A 383 -7.77 1.58 23.95
C ASP A 383 -7.12 2.13 22.67
N GLY A 384 -6.10 1.43 22.14
CA GLY A 384 -5.33 1.90 20.99
C GLY A 384 -4.39 3.06 21.32
N THR A 385 -4.17 3.36 22.61
CA THR A 385 -3.26 4.41 23.05
C THR A 385 -1.84 3.86 23.16
N PRO A 386 -0.83 4.51 22.55
CA PRO A 386 0.56 4.08 22.68
C PRO A 386 1.06 4.27 24.10
N ALA A 387 1.73 3.27 24.66
CA ALA A 387 2.46 3.39 25.90
C ALA A 387 3.68 4.32 25.76
N ASP A 388 4.05 4.99 26.84
CA ASP A 388 5.19 5.94 26.84
C ASP A 388 6.51 5.25 26.51
N GLU A 389 6.77 4.08 27.11
CA GLU A 389 8.00 3.31 26.94
C GLU A 389 7.92 2.39 25.70
N PRO A 390 8.87 2.50 24.75
CA PRO A 390 8.91 1.60 23.61
C PRO A 390 9.39 0.20 24.00
N VAL A 391 9.08 -0.77 23.15
CA VAL A 391 9.66 -2.11 23.20
C VAL A 391 10.81 -2.26 22.21
N ALA A 392 11.87 -2.93 22.66
CA ALA A 392 13.08 -3.22 21.92
C ALA A 392 13.51 -4.68 22.10
N VAL A 393 14.14 -5.25 21.08
CA VAL A 393 14.75 -6.59 21.17
C VAL A 393 16.16 -6.43 21.75
N GLN A 394 16.37 -6.94 22.95
CA GLN A 394 17.68 -6.92 23.60
C GLN A 394 18.74 -7.70 22.79
N PRO A 395 20.03 -7.32 22.86
CA PRO A 395 21.13 -7.98 22.15
C PRO A 395 21.15 -9.51 22.33
N SER A 396 20.87 -10.03 23.52
CA SER A 396 20.86 -11.49 23.77
C SER A 396 19.76 -12.26 23.02
N LEU A 397 18.74 -11.58 22.51
CA LEU A 397 17.62 -12.16 21.78
C LEU A 397 17.66 -11.87 20.27
N GLN A 398 18.50 -10.95 19.83
CA GLN A 398 18.66 -10.61 18.41
C GLN A 398 19.24 -11.75 17.54
N PRO A 399 20.15 -12.64 18.03
CA PRO A 399 20.61 -13.81 17.27
C PRO A 399 19.51 -14.81 16.86
N PHE A 400 18.26 -14.62 17.32
CA PHE A 400 17.10 -15.35 16.81
C PHE A 400 16.44 -14.65 15.61
N HIS A 401 17.15 -13.71 14.99
CA HIS A 401 16.80 -12.99 13.78
C HIS A 401 15.50 -12.17 13.88
N VAL A 402 15.32 -11.25 12.93
CA VAL A 402 14.19 -10.33 12.87
C VAL A 402 13.64 -10.30 11.45
N ALA A 403 12.32 -10.32 11.34
CA ALA A 403 11.65 -10.09 10.07
C ALA A 403 10.72 -8.89 10.19
N TRP A 404 10.83 -7.98 9.22
CA TRP A 404 10.02 -6.76 9.14
C TRP A 404 9.26 -6.70 7.82
N PHE A 405 7.94 -6.86 7.88
CA PHE A 405 7.06 -6.90 6.71
C PHE A 405 6.12 -5.71 6.64
N GLY A 406 5.96 -5.12 5.46
CA GLY A 406 4.99 -4.06 5.26
C GLY A 406 5.03 -3.51 3.84
N LYS A 407 3.85 -3.25 3.26
CA LYS A 407 3.71 -2.62 1.94
C LYS A 407 4.49 -1.31 1.83
N THR A 408 4.78 -0.88 0.61
CA THR A 408 5.37 0.44 0.35
C THR A 408 4.56 1.53 1.03
N GLY A 409 5.23 2.46 1.71
CA GLY A 409 4.60 3.53 2.48
C GLY A 409 4.06 3.12 3.86
N SER A 410 4.24 1.87 4.32
CA SER A 410 3.83 1.44 5.68
C SER A 410 4.65 2.06 6.83
N GLY A 411 5.83 2.63 6.52
CA GLY A 411 6.78 3.15 7.51
C GLY A 411 7.91 2.18 7.88
N LYS A 412 8.15 1.14 7.06
CA LYS A 412 9.19 0.11 7.26
C LYS A 412 10.59 0.71 7.36
N SER A 413 11.06 1.43 6.33
CA SER A 413 12.42 2.01 6.28
C SER A 413 12.64 3.03 7.42
N THR A 414 11.61 3.82 7.72
CA THR A 414 11.58 4.75 8.85
C THR A 414 11.74 4.05 10.19
N SER A 415 10.95 3.00 10.44
CA SER A 415 11.00 2.26 11.71
C SER A 415 12.29 1.46 11.84
N LEU A 416 12.81 0.94 10.73
CA LEU A 416 14.11 0.28 10.66
C LEU A 416 15.25 1.25 10.99
N THR A 417 15.21 2.48 10.47
CA THR A 417 16.17 3.55 10.79
C THR A 417 16.14 3.88 12.28
N THR A 418 14.96 4.08 12.86
CA THR A 418 14.81 4.32 14.31
C THR A 418 15.39 3.16 15.13
N GLY A 419 15.08 1.92 14.73
CA GLY A 419 15.59 0.72 15.38
C GLY A 419 17.10 0.63 15.30
N LEU A 420 17.69 0.85 14.12
CA LEU A 420 19.13 0.78 13.86
C LEU A 420 19.91 1.81 14.68
N VAL A 421 19.44 3.07 14.70
CA VAL A 421 20.09 4.14 15.49
C VAL A 421 20.08 3.77 16.98
N ALA A 422 18.95 3.29 17.51
CA ALA A 422 18.87 2.87 18.91
C ALA A 422 19.68 1.60 19.21
N ASN A 423 19.79 0.68 18.25
CA ASN A 423 20.52 -0.57 18.43
C ASN A 423 22.03 -0.38 18.47
N HIS A 424 22.55 0.58 17.72
CA HIS A 424 23.98 0.91 17.72
C HIS A 424 24.50 1.20 19.14
N ALA A 425 23.76 1.97 19.95
CA ALA A 425 24.11 2.21 21.35
C ALA A 425 24.00 0.98 22.27
N ALA A 426 23.34 -0.09 21.82
CA ALA A 426 23.06 -1.29 22.60
C ALA A 426 23.98 -2.48 22.25
N THR A 427 24.73 -2.42 21.15
CA THR A 427 25.58 -3.52 20.67
C THR A 427 26.98 -3.02 20.33
N ASP A 428 28.01 -3.77 20.74
CA ASP A 428 29.42 -3.38 20.53
C ASP A 428 30.02 -3.87 19.19
N GLY A 429 29.24 -4.56 18.35
CA GLY A 429 29.69 -5.10 17.07
C GLY A 429 29.06 -4.39 15.88
N ALA A 430 29.55 -4.70 14.68
CA ALA A 430 29.17 -3.92 13.52
C ALA A 430 27.68 -4.05 13.13
N ASP A 431 27.07 -2.91 12.83
CA ASP A 431 25.75 -2.81 12.20
C ASP A 431 25.95 -2.65 10.67
N ILE A 432 25.58 -3.66 9.89
CA ILE A 432 25.76 -3.69 8.43
C ILE A 432 24.41 -3.53 7.75
N LEU A 433 24.17 -2.39 7.10
CA LEU A 433 22.97 -2.09 6.32
C LEU A 433 23.27 -2.24 4.82
N ILE A 434 22.50 -3.10 4.14
CA ILE A 434 22.46 -3.16 2.67
C ILE A 434 21.09 -2.64 2.21
N THR A 435 21.10 -1.54 1.45
CA THR A 435 19.89 -0.87 0.96
C THR A 435 19.88 -0.72 -0.57
N PRO A 436 18.87 -1.26 -1.28
CA PRO A 436 18.73 -1.09 -2.72
C PRO A 436 17.89 0.13 -3.13
N LYS A 437 17.41 0.94 -2.17
CA LYS A 437 16.42 1.99 -2.43
C LYS A 437 16.99 3.39 -2.66
N GLY A 438 18.32 3.55 -2.69
CA GLY A 438 18.97 4.83 -2.95
C GLY A 438 18.92 5.76 -1.75
N ASP A 439 19.54 6.92 -1.91
CA ASP A 439 20.02 7.85 -0.87
C ASP A 439 19.09 8.11 0.33
N ASP A 440 17.76 7.95 0.21
CA ASP A 440 16.79 8.36 1.23
C ASP A 440 17.02 7.67 2.59
N MET A 441 17.20 6.34 2.65
CA MET A 441 17.40 5.65 3.94
C MET A 441 18.81 5.86 4.49
N ALA A 442 19.83 5.77 3.64
CA ALA A 442 21.22 5.98 4.06
C ALA A 442 21.43 7.41 4.58
N THR A 443 20.92 8.41 3.87
CA THR A 443 20.96 9.81 4.28
C THR A 443 20.16 10.04 5.55
N ALA A 444 18.96 9.46 5.67
CA ALA A 444 18.17 9.58 6.89
C ALA A 444 18.89 8.99 8.11
N TYR A 445 19.56 7.85 7.93
CA TYR A 445 20.38 7.23 8.98
C TYR A 445 21.58 8.08 9.35
N LEU A 446 22.40 8.52 8.39
CA LEU A 446 23.60 9.35 8.66
C LEU A 446 23.23 10.63 9.43
N ARG A 447 22.14 11.29 9.03
CA ARG A 447 21.64 12.47 9.73
C ARG A 447 21.18 12.16 11.15
N ALA A 448 20.48 11.04 11.35
CA ALA A 448 20.00 10.62 12.66
C ALA A 448 21.14 10.18 13.59
N HIS A 449 22.10 9.43 13.07
CA HIS A 449 23.31 9.01 13.77
C HIS A 449 24.12 10.21 14.22
N TYR A 450 24.36 11.20 13.34
CA TYR A 450 25.04 12.43 13.72
C TYR A 450 24.22 13.27 14.73
N ALA A 451 22.89 13.24 14.66
CA ALA A 451 22.05 13.94 15.63
C ALA A 451 22.23 13.38 17.05
N GLU A 452 22.29 12.06 17.16
CA GLU A 452 22.34 11.30 18.40
C GLU A 452 23.76 11.24 18.98
N TYR A 453 24.76 10.94 18.13
CA TYR A 453 26.13 10.63 18.55
C TYR A 453 27.14 11.77 18.29
N ASP A 454 26.73 12.83 17.58
CA ASP A 454 27.55 14.01 17.24
C ASP A 454 28.84 13.68 16.45
N THR A 455 28.88 12.52 15.80
CA THR A 455 30.01 12.06 14.97
C THR A 455 29.53 11.12 13.87
N LEU A 456 30.32 10.98 12.80
CA LEU A 456 30.21 9.91 11.81
C LEU A 456 31.52 9.12 11.71
N GLU A 457 32.39 9.23 12.71
CA GLU A 457 33.75 8.68 12.63
C GLU A 457 33.79 7.14 12.58
N ASN A 458 32.77 6.46 13.08
CA ASN A 458 32.64 5.01 13.04
C ASN A 458 31.72 4.51 11.91
N VAL A 459 31.40 5.37 10.94
CA VAL A 459 30.55 5.01 9.80
C VAL A 459 31.39 4.82 8.54
N TYR A 460 31.17 3.69 7.88
CA TYR A 460 31.64 3.38 6.53
C TYR A 460 30.45 3.48 5.58
N TYR A 461 30.43 4.48 4.70
CA TYR A 461 29.32 4.68 3.76
C TYR A 461 29.80 4.51 2.33
N PHE A 462 29.31 3.45 1.69
CA PHE A 462 29.56 3.11 0.29
C PHE A 462 28.32 3.44 -0.53
N ASP A 463 28.29 4.64 -1.13
CA ASP A 463 27.42 4.91 -2.26
C ASP A 463 27.97 4.16 -3.47
N CYS A 464 27.40 2.99 -3.75
CA CYS A 464 27.93 2.10 -4.78
C CYS A 464 27.74 2.68 -6.20
N ALA A 465 27.03 3.80 -6.35
CA ALA A 465 26.99 4.62 -7.56
C ALA A 465 28.28 5.42 -7.79
N GLU A 466 29.14 5.60 -6.79
CA GLU A 466 30.41 6.33 -6.93
C GLU A 466 31.59 5.55 -6.37
N THR A 467 31.41 4.87 -5.23
CA THR A 467 32.44 4.18 -4.46
C THR A 467 32.00 2.77 -4.08
N LEU A 468 32.68 1.75 -4.61
CA LEU A 468 32.45 0.36 -4.21
C LEU A 468 33.31 -0.01 -2.99
N PRO A 469 32.89 -0.96 -2.14
CA PRO A 469 33.78 -1.48 -1.10
C PRO A 469 34.99 -2.18 -1.72
N ALA A 470 36.20 -1.86 -1.26
CA ALA A 470 37.46 -2.41 -1.77
C ALA A 470 37.69 -3.85 -1.29
N LEU A 471 36.79 -4.74 -1.69
CA LEU A 471 36.83 -6.17 -1.42
C LEU A 471 37.76 -6.86 -2.41
N SER A 472 38.66 -7.71 -1.93
CA SER A 472 39.42 -8.59 -2.82
C SER A 472 38.70 -9.93 -2.96
N VAL A 473 38.19 -10.22 -4.16
CA VAL A 473 37.37 -11.42 -4.41
C VAL A 473 38.23 -12.69 -4.48
N PHE A 474 39.21 -12.71 -5.39
CA PHE A 474 40.14 -13.83 -5.62
C PHE A 474 41.39 -13.72 -4.75
N ASP A 475 41.21 -13.74 -3.44
CA ASP A 475 42.28 -13.67 -2.46
C ASP A 475 42.05 -14.70 -1.35
N ILE A 476 43.06 -15.54 -1.12
CA ILE A 476 43.07 -16.54 -0.04
C ILE A 476 44.11 -16.25 1.03
N ARG A 477 44.91 -15.17 0.91
CA ARG A 477 46.01 -14.84 1.83
C ARG A 477 45.54 -14.79 3.28
N ASP A 478 44.37 -14.21 3.49
CA ASP A 478 43.73 -14.05 4.79
C ASP A 478 43.21 -15.34 5.41
N GLN A 479 42.67 -16.24 4.58
CA GLN A 479 42.28 -17.60 5.00
C GLN A 479 43.51 -18.41 5.41
N LEU A 480 44.59 -18.34 4.61
CA LEU A 480 45.85 -19.02 4.91
C LEU A 480 46.50 -18.48 6.19
N ALA A 481 46.50 -17.16 6.38
CA ALA A 481 47.00 -16.53 7.61
C ALA A 481 46.19 -16.94 8.85
N ALA A 482 44.90 -17.20 8.69
CA ALA A 482 44.03 -17.75 9.73
C ALA A 482 44.22 -19.27 9.98
N GLY A 483 45.09 -19.94 9.21
CA GLY A 483 45.39 -21.36 9.35
C GLY A 483 44.41 -22.30 8.64
N ILE A 484 43.56 -21.78 7.75
CA ILE A 484 42.69 -22.60 6.88
C ILE A 484 43.57 -23.28 5.83
N ASP A 485 43.30 -24.56 5.55
CA ASP A 485 44.02 -25.31 4.52
C ASP A 485 43.76 -24.72 3.12
N ARG A 486 44.80 -24.66 2.27
CA ARG A 486 44.69 -24.05 0.93
C ARG A 486 43.60 -24.73 0.09
N THR A 487 43.48 -26.06 0.15
CA THR A 487 42.46 -26.77 -0.64
C THR A 487 41.06 -26.31 -0.25
N THR A 488 40.77 -26.21 1.05
CA THR A 488 39.49 -25.71 1.55
C THR A 488 39.26 -24.24 1.17
N ALA A 489 40.24 -23.36 1.38
CA ALA A 489 40.10 -21.94 1.06
C ALA A 489 39.83 -21.70 -0.45
N VAL A 490 40.49 -22.46 -1.32
CA VAL A 490 40.28 -22.39 -2.77
C VAL A 490 38.92 -22.97 -3.16
N GLU A 491 38.49 -24.08 -2.56
CA GLU A 491 37.17 -24.67 -2.83
C GLU A 491 36.03 -23.73 -2.45
N ASP A 492 36.05 -23.19 -1.22
CA ASP A 492 35.02 -22.26 -0.74
C ASP A 492 34.94 -21.00 -1.63
N LEU A 493 36.10 -20.43 -1.98
CA LEU A 493 36.16 -19.27 -2.87
C LEU A 493 35.63 -19.59 -4.27
N THR A 494 36.00 -20.75 -4.80
CA THR A 494 35.55 -21.21 -6.13
C THR A 494 34.04 -21.38 -6.17
N ASP A 495 33.45 -22.01 -5.15
CA ASP A 495 32.01 -22.22 -5.09
C ASP A 495 31.26 -20.89 -4.93
N HIS A 496 31.74 -19.98 -4.09
CA HIS A 496 31.19 -18.62 -4.01
C HIS A 496 31.26 -17.87 -5.36
N TYR A 497 32.37 -18.00 -6.09
CA TYR A 497 32.50 -17.39 -7.41
C TYR A 497 31.48 -17.96 -8.41
N ILE A 498 31.27 -19.28 -8.39
CA ILE A 498 30.25 -19.93 -9.22
C ILE A 498 28.85 -19.44 -8.85
N GLU A 499 28.53 -19.29 -7.56
CA GLU A 499 27.25 -18.74 -7.11
C GLU A 499 27.04 -17.30 -7.58
N ILE A 500 28.10 -16.48 -7.61
CA ILE A 500 28.02 -15.11 -8.14
C ILE A 500 27.72 -15.13 -9.64
N LEU A 501 28.41 -15.97 -10.42
CA LEU A 501 28.16 -16.11 -11.86
C LEU A 501 26.74 -16.62 -12.15
N GLU A 502 26.26 -17.61 -11.38
CA GLU A 502 24.91 -18.13 -11.48
C GLU A 502 23.86 -17.03 -11.19
N GLY A 503 24.16 -16.14 -10.26
CA GLY A 503 23.31 -14.98 -9.96
C GLY A 503 23.20 -13.98 -11.09
N ILE A 504 24.32 -13.63 -11.71
CA ILE A 504 24.36 -12.65 -12.81
C ILE A 504 23.64 -13.22 -14.05
N MET A 505 23.79 -14.51 -14.31
CA MET A 505 23.29 -15.13 -15.54
C MET A 505 21.88 -15.73 -15.41
N GLY A 506 21.45 -16.02 -14.19
CA GLY A 506 20.27 -16.81 -13.87
C GLY A 506 20.54 -18.33 -13.92
N PRO A 507 19.92 -19.13 -13.03
CA PRO A 507 20.22 -20.56 -12.87
C PRO A 507 19.98 -21.37 -14.14
N GLU A 508 18.89 -21.09 -14.86
CA GLU A 508 18.53 -21.81 -16.09
C GLU A 508 19.58 -21.63 -17.19
N ARG A 509 20.01 -20.39 -17.45
CA ARG A 509 21.04 -20.08 -18.45
C ARG A 509 22.42 -20.58 -18.02
N PHE A 510 22.72 -20.51 -16.73
CA PHE A 510 24.01 -20.95 -16.20
C PHE A 510 24.18 -22.48 -16.32
N HIS A 511 23.17 -23.28 -15.97
CA HIS A 511 23.24 -24.75 -15.98
C HIS A 511 22.98 -25.40 -17.35
N GLN A 512 22.55 -24.64 -18.38
CA GLN A 512 22.31 -25.16 -19.74
C GLN A 512 23.57 -25.76 -20.41
N ALA A 513 24.78 -25.31 -20.06
CA ALA A 513 26.03 -25.90 -20.56
C ALA A 513 26.69 -26.75 -19.46
N VAL A 514 26.29 -28.02 -19.38
CA VAL A 514 26.54 -28.94 -18.24
C VAL A 514 28.02 -29.05 -17.81
N ARG A 515 29.00 -28.75 -18.68
CA ARG A 515 30.45 -28.87 -18.36
C ARG A 515 31.22 -27.55 -18.19
N SER A 516 30.70 -26.41 -18.63
CA SER A 516 31.43 -25.14 -18.53
C SER A 516 31.68 -24.68 -17.08
N PRO A 517 30.73 -24.83 -16.12
CA PRO A 517 31.00 -24.50 -14.72
C PRO A 517 32.18 -25.30 -14.13
N ASP A 518 32.29 -26.59 -14.45
CA ASP A 518 33.38 -27.43 -13.96
C ASP A 518 34.74 -26.97 -14.52
N ILE A 519 34.79 -26.54 -15.78
CA ILE A 519 36.02 -26.00 -16.38
C ILE A 519 36.42 -24.69 -15.68
N ILE A 520 35.46 -23.83 -15.35
CA ILE A 520 35.72 -22.61 -14.56
C ILE A 520 36.33 -22.98 -13.20
N ARG A 521 35.78 -23.98 -12.51
CA ARG A 521 36.35 -24.48 -11.24
C ARG A 521 37.79 -24.95 -11.39
N LEU A 522 38.07 -25.73 -12.44
CA LEU A 522 39.43 -26.23 -12.70
C LEU A 522 40.42 -25.09 -13.00
N LEU A 523 40.01 -24.09 -13.77
CA LEU A 523 40.84 -22.92 -14.09
C LEU A 523 41.13 -22.07 -12.85
N VAL A 524 40.12 -21.80 -12.02
CA VAL A 524 40.32 -21.08 -10.75
C VAL A 524 41.26 -21.86 -9.83
N LYS A 525 41.05 -23.17 -9.67
CA LYS A 525 41.96 -24.04 -8.88
C LYS A 525 43.40 -24.01 -9.41
N ALA A 526 43.57 -23.99 -10.73
CA ALA A 526 44.90 -23.93 -11.35
C ALA A 526 45.60 -22.58 -11.11
N LEU A 527 44.87 -21.46 -11.10
CA LEU A 527 45.42 -20.14 -10.81
C LEU A 527 45.85 -19.96 -9.34
N PHE A 528 45.30 -20.77 -8.43
CA PHE A 528 45.75 -20.89 -7.04
C PHE A 528 46.79 -22.00 -6.80
N ASP A 529 47.38 -22.58 -7.85
CA ASP A 529 48.41 -23.61 -7.70
C ASP A 529 49.60 -23.09 -6.85
N PRO A 530 50.10 -23.85 -5.87
CA PRO A 530 51.11 -23.37 -4.93
C PRO A 530 52.49 -23.09 -5.54
N VAL A 531 52.78 -23.54 -6.77
CA VAL A 531 54.07 -23.34 -7.45
C VAL A 531 53.92 -22.48 -8.70
N HIS A 532 52.83 -22.66 -9.43
CA HIS A 532 52.58 -22.03 -10.73
C HIS A 532 51.54 -20.91 -10.71
N GLY A 533 50.75 -20.82 -9.64
CA GLY A 533 49.72 -19.81 -9.41
C GLY A 533 50.13 -18.75 -8.38
N SER A 534 49.13 -18.03 -7.87
CA SER A 534 49.27 -16.98 -6.86
C SER A 534 48.21 -17.14 -5.76
N ASP A 535 48.51 -16.71 -4.53
CA ASP A 535 47.54 -16.71 -3.41
C ASP A 535 46.50 -15.56 -3.54
N ALA A 536 46.70 -14.66 -4.50
CA ALA A 536 45.71 -13.66 -4.93
C ALA A 536 45.93 -13.28 -6.41
N PHE A 537 44.85 -13.08 -7.18
CA PHE A 537 44.93 -12.68 -8.61
C PHE A 537 43.72 -11.85 -9.05
N ALA A 538 43.86 -11.07 -10.11
CA ALA A 538 42.74 -10.28 -10.65
C ALA A 538 41.86 -11.11 -11.59
N HIS A 539 40.54 -10.84 -11.67
CA HIS A 539 39.62 -11.59 -12.54
C HIS A 539 40.06 -11.60 -14.02
N ARG A 540 40.68 -10.54 -14.52
CA ARG A 540 41.30 -10.48 -15.86
C ARG A 540 42.32 -11.59 -16.10
N GLU A 541 43.03 -12.07 -15.08
CA GLU A 541 43.98 -13.18 -15.19
C GLU A 541 43.26 -14.52 -15.44
N LEU A 542 42.06 -14.70 -14.86
CA LEU A 542 41.20 -15.84 -15.18
C LEU A 542 40.71 -15.79 -16.63
N GLN A 543 40.36 -14.61 -17.13
CA GLN A 543 39.98 -14.43 -18.54
C GLN A 543 41.14 -14.74 -19.49
N GLN A 544 42.34 -14.24 -19.16
CA GLN A 544 43.55 -14.50 -19.94
C GLN A 544 43.93 -16.00 -19.91
N ALA A 545 43.80 -16.66 -18.75
CA ALA A 545 44.06 -18.09 -18.64
C ALA A 545 43.08 -18.92 -19.48
N ALA A 546 41.79 -18.57 -19.47
CA ALA A 546 40.78 -19.19 -20.32
C ALA A 546 41.06 -18.97 -21.81
N ALA A 547 41.36 -17.73 -22.22
CA ALA A 547 41.68 -17.38 -23.60
C ALA A 547 42.91 -18.13 -24.11
N ARG A 548 44.00 -18.12 -23.34
CA ARG A 548 45.23 -18.85 -23.69
C ARG A 548 44.96 -20.35 -23.81
N PHE A 549 44.15 -20.92 -22.91
CA PHE A 549 43.81 -22.33 -22.99
C PHE A 549 43.02 -22.65 -24.27
N HIS A 550 42.06 -21.79 -24.64
CA HIS A 550 41.29 -21.91 -25.86
C HIS A 550 42.16 -21.78 -27.13
N GLU A 551 43.07 -20.81 -27.18
CA GLU A 551 43.92 -20.54 -28.35
C GLU A 551 45.01 -21.60 -28.58
N THR A 552 45.62 -22.09 -27.49
CA THR A 552 46.81 -22.96 -27.57
C THR A 552 46.48 -24.43 -27.39
N GLY A 553 45.35 -24.76 -26.76
CA GLY A 553 45.02 -26.11 -26.29
C GLY A 553 45.90 -26.60 -25.13
N GLU A 554 46.82 -25.76 -24.62
CA GLU A 554 47.68 -26.08 -23.49
C GLU A 554 47.05 -25.54 -22.20
N PRO A 555 46.69 -26.41 -21.22
CA PRO A 555 46.12 -25.95 -19.97
C PRO A 555 47.16 -25.25 -19.07
N PRO A 556 46.72 -24.42 -18.10
CA PRO A 556 47.61 -23.83 -17.11
C PRO A 556 48.42 -24.92 -16.38
N PRO A 557 49.73 -24.70 -16.11
CA PRO A 557 50.56 -25.66 -15.40
C PRO A 557 50.12 -25.78 -13.94
N VAL A 558 50.03 -27.01 -13.44
CA VAL A 558 49.69 -27.32 -12.04
C VAL A 558 50.57 -28.46 -11.54
N VAL A 559 50.84 -28.49 -10.24
CA VAL A 559 51.65 -29.53 -9.58
C VAL A 559 50.83 -30.79 -9.28
N ASP A 560 49.52 -30.63 -9.10
CA ASP A 560 48.61 -31.74 -8.85
C ASP A 560 48.35 -32.55 -10.14
N ASP A 561 48.86 -33.79 -10.18
CA ASP A 561 48.75 -34.70 -11.32
C ASP A 561 47.28 -34.98 -11.71
N GLU A 562 46.36 -34.98 -10.74
CA GLU A 562 44.93 -35.24 -10.97
C GLU A 562 44.26 -34.03 -11.62
N LEU A 563 44.49 -32.82 -11.09
CA LEU A 563 44.03 -31.57 -11.69
C LEU A 563 44.61 -31.37 -13.09
N GLN A 564 45.91 -31.68 -13.28
CA GLN A 564 46.56 -31.63 -14.58
C GLN A 564 45.89 -32.58 -15.58
N SER A 565 45.61 -33.81 -15.15
CA SER A 565 44.92 -34.81 -15.97
C SER A 565 43.50 -34.37 -16.34
N MET A 566 42.75 -33.77 -15.40
CA MET A 566 41.41 -33.23 -15.66
C MET A 566 41.42 -32.12 -16.71
N LEU A 567 42.36 -31.18 -16.61
CA LEU A 567 42.52 -30.11 -17.59
C LEU A 567 42.92 -30.62 -18.98
N TYR A 568 43.87 -31.57 -19.06
CA TYR A 568 44.22 -32.20 -20.35
C TYR A 568 43.07 -33.01 -20.95
N ASN A 569 42.20 -33.62 -20.13
CA ASN A 569 41.01 -34.31 -20.64
C ASN A 569 40.01 -33.34 -21.28
N VAL A 570 39.98 -32.07 -20.87
CA VAL A 570 39.19 -31.02 -21.55
C VAL A 570 39.79 -30.76 -22.93
N ALA A 571 41.11 -30.60 -23.04
CA ALA A 571 41.82 -30.38 -24.31
C ALA A 571 41.76 -31.60 -25.26
N ALA A 572 41.64 -32.81 -24.72
CA ALA A 572 41.59 -34.06 -25.49
C ALA A 572 40.25 -34.31 -26.21
N ASN A 573 39.25 -33.44 -26.04
CA ASN A 573 37.98 -33.53 -26.78
C ASN A 573 38.18 -33.27 -28.29
N SER A 574 37.14 -33.52 -29.10
CA SER A 574 37.17 -33.10 -30.50
C SER A 574 37.34 -31.57 -30.58
N GLN A 575 37.99 -31.07 -31.62
CA GLN A 575 38.23 -29.62 -31.78
C GLN A 575 36.91 -28.83 -31.67
N GLN A 576 35.85 -29.29 -32.34
CA GLN A 576 34.53 -28.67 -32.24
C GLN A 576 33.98 -28.67 -30.80
N SER A 577 34.06 -29.79 -30.08
CA SER A 577 33.55 -29.87 -28.71
C SER A 577 34.42 -29.09 -27.71
N PHE A 578 35.73 -28.99 -27.96
CA PHE A 578 36.62 -28.14 -27.18
C PHE A 578 36.27 -26.66 -27.36
N ASP A 579 36.14 -26.20 -28.61
CA ASP A 579 35.77 -24.83 -28.96
C ASP A 579 34.39 -24.47 -28.36
N GLU A 580 33.38 -25.35 -28.48
CA GLU A 580 32.05 -25.16 -27.89
C GLU A 580 32.09 -25.03 -26.35
N LEU A 581 32.90 -25.85 -25.67
CA LEU A 581 33.04 -25.82 -24.21
C LEU A 581 33.74 -24.55 -23.72
N LEU A 582 34.83 -24.14 -24.36
CA LEU A 582 35.61 -22.96 -23.99
C LEU A 582 34.86 -21.68 -24.37
N GLN A 583 34.15 -21.62 -25.51
CA GLN A 583 33.22 -20.53 -25.81
C GLN A 583 32.15 -20.40 -24.71
N GLY A 584 31.65 -21.53 -24.21
CA GLY A 584 30.74 -21.56 -23.07
C GLY A 584 31.34 -21.02 -21.77
N VAL A 585 32.66 -21.18 -21.57
CA VAL A 585 33.39 -20.60 -20.42
C VAL A 585 33.55 -19.09 -20.59
N HIS A 586 34.01 -18.63 -21.76
CA HIS A 586 34.16 -17.21 -22.11
C HIS A 586 32.87 -16.44 -21.89
N ASN A 587 31.76 -16.91 -22.48
CA ASN A 587 30.45 -16.29 -22.37
C ASN A 587 29.96 -16.12 -20.92
N ARG A 588 30.47 -16.92 -19.97
CA ARG A 588 30.12 -16.86 -18.55
C ARG A 588 31.02 -15.89 -17.79
N ILE A 589 32.34 -16.04 -17.91
CA ILE A 589 33.30 -15.20 -17.19
C ILE A 589 33.29 -13.75 -17.69
N GLU A 590 32.96 -13.51 -18.96
CA GLU A 590 32.86 -12.15 -19.53
C GLU A 590 31.66 -11.35 -19.02
N LYS A 591 30.71 -11.97 -18.32
CA LYS A 591 29.54 -11.25 -17.78
C LYS A 591 29.88 -10.27 -16.65
N ILE A 592 30.98 -10.51 -15.92
CA ILE A 592 31.40 -9.63 -14.83
C ILE A 592 31.97 -8.30 -15.35
N PRO A 593 32.97 -8.28 -16.26
CA PRO A 593 33.52 -7.02 -16.75
C PRO A 593 32.62 -6.23 -17.72
N LEU A 594 31.53 -6.81 -18.25
CA LEU A 594 30.51 -6.05 -18.98
C LEU A 594 29.83 -4.99 -18.11
N ASP A 595 29.79 -5.21 -16.79
CA ASP A 595 29.55 -4.14 -15.83
C ASP A 595 30.90 -3.58 -15.40
N GLY A 596 31.25 -2.40 -15.94
CA GLY A 596 32.55 -1.77 -15.67
C GLY A 596 32.83 -1.54 -14.18
N ARG A 597 31.81 -1.51 -13.32
CA ARG A 597 31.95 -1.35 -11.87
C ARG A 597 32.28 -2.68 -11.20
N LEU A 598 31.55 -3.75 -11.54
CA LEU A 598 31.85 -5.09 -11.05
C LEU A 598 33.22 -5.56 -11.56
N GLY A 599 33.59 -5.23 -12.80
CA GLY A 599 34.94 -5.48 -13.31
C GLY A 599 36.02 -4.91 -12.40
N GLN A 600 35.90 -3.62 -12.01
CA GLN A 600 36.85 -2.99 -11.10
C GLN A 600 36.92 -3.66 -9.72
N LEU A 601 35.77 -4.07 -9.15
CA LEU A 601 35.73 -4.81 -7.88
C LEU A 601 36.44 -6.17 -7.98
N PHE A 602 36.20 -6.91 -9.05
CA PHE A 602 36.73 -8.27 -9.24
C PHE A 602 38.20 -8.27 -9.67
N ASP A 603 38.69 -7.18 -10.24
CA ASP A 603 40.10 -6.96 -10.56
C ASP A 603 40.90 -6.33 -9.42
N HIS A 604 40.25 -5.98 -8.31
CA HIS A 604 40.93 -5.38 -7.16
C HIS A 604 41.68 -6.42 -6.32
N VAL A 605 43.01 -6.33 -6.37
CA VAL A 605 43.94 -7.10 -5.53
C VAL A 605 44.82 -6.12 -4.77
N PRO A 606 44.61 -5.95 -3.45
CA PRO A 606 45.27 -4.90 -2.69
C PRO A 606 46.76 -5.19 -2.49
N THR A 607 47.57 -4.14 -2.64
CA THR A 607 48.98 -4.04 -2.22
C THR A 607 49.14 -3.06 -1.04
N ASP A 608 50.34 -2.94 -0.46
CA ASP A 608 50.61 -2.28 0.84
C ASP A 608 50.16 -0.79 0.98
N ASP A 609 49.70 -0.14 -0.09
CA ASP A 609 49.19 1.24 -0.10
C ASP A 609 47.79 1.39 -0.78
N ASP A 610 47.18 0.30 -1.25
CA ASP A 610 45.88 0.35 -1.93
C ASP A 610 44.71 0.40 -0.92
N PRO A 611 43.56 1.01 -1.28
CA PRO A 611 42.35 0.94 -0.47
C PRO A 611 41.97 -0.52 -0.22
N HIS A 612 41.60 -0.85 1.02
CA HIS A 612 41.20 -2.21 1.37
C HIS A 612 40.06 -2.20 2.39
N PHE A 613 39.09 -3.09 2.21
CA PHE A 613 37.97 -3.27 3.13
C PHE A 613 37.89 -4.73 3.57
N ASP A 614 38.48 -5.06 4.72
CA ASP A 614 38.36 -6.38 5.34
C ASP A 614 37.19 -6.41 6.33
N LEU A 615 36.13 -7.14 5.96
CA LEU A 615 34.99 -7.38 6.84
C LEU A 615 35.39 -8.10 8.14
N ARG A 616 36.47 -8.89 8.15
CA ARG A 616 36.93 -9.53 9.39
C ARG A 616 37.42 -8.49 10.40
N GLU A 617 38.07 -7.42 9.98
CA GLU A 617 38.48 -6.35 10.90
C GLU A 617 37.26 -5.59 11.41
N VAL A 618 36.35 -5.22 10.51
CA VAL A 618 35.21 -4.35 10.82
C VAL A 618 34.15 -5.00 11.70
N ILE A 619 33.87 -6.31 11.57
CA ILE A 619 32.75 -6.96 12.29
C ILE A 619 32.88 -6.97 13.83
N ASP A 620 34.08 -6.79 14.37
CA ASP A 620 34.31 -6.68 15.82
C ASP A 620 34.44 -5.22 16.29
N GLU A 621 34.33 -4.25 15.38
CA GLU A 621 34.31 -2.82 15.69
C GLU A 621 32.88 -2.36 16.03
N ASP A 622 32.79 -1.36 16.91
CA ASP A 622 31.58 -0.57 17.14
C ASP A 622 31.39 0.41 15.98
N ALA A 623 31.04 -0.15 14.81
CA ALA A 623 30.99 0.54 13.54
C ALA A 623 29.68 0.29 12.79
N VAL A 624 29.35 1.22 11.90
CA VAL A 624 28.20 1.10 11.01
C VAL A 624 28.69 1.03 9.57
N VAL A 625 28.32 -0.02 8.85
CA VAL A 625 28.64 -0.20 7.44
C VAL A 625 27.36 -0.05 6.63
N ILE A 626 27.31 0.94 5.75
CA ILE A 626 26.17 1.19 4.86
C ILE A 626 26.61 0.92 3.44
N ILE A 627 26.03 -0.11 2.83
CA ILE A 627 26.18 -0.47 1.42
C ILE A 627 24.91 -0.01 0.71
N ASP A 628 24.96 1.18 0.11
CA ASP A 628 23.86 1.74 -0.67
C ASP A 628 24.02 1.32 -2.13
N THR A 629 23.14 0.42 -2.58
CA THR A 629 23.15 -0.10 -3.94
C THR A 629 22.11 0.56 -4.83
N GLY A 630 21.39 1.60 -4.37
CA GLY A 630 20.24 2.14 -5.10
C GLY A 630 20.56 2.81 -6.43
N GLY A 631 21.78 3.33 -6.60
CA GLY A 631 22.25 3.83 -7.90
C GLY A 631 22.70 2.74 -8.89
N LEU A 632 22.62 1.46 -8.52
CA LEU A 632 22.98 0.32 -9.36
C LEU A 632 21.74 -0.34 -9.98
N ARG A 633 21.92 -1.06 -11.10
CA ARG A 633 20.89 -1.92 -11.69
C ARG A 633 20.67 -3.18 -10.84
N ASP A 634 19.47 -3.77 -10.89
CA ASP A 634 19.09 -4.96 -10.12
C ASP A 634 20.13 -6.11 -10.17
N ALA A 635 20.67 -6.42 -11.35
CA ALA A 635 21.67 -7.49 -11.49
C ALA A 635 22.98 -7.17 -10.75
N SER A 636 23.44 -5.92 -10.84
CA SER A 636 24.64 -5.44 -10.16
C SER A 636 24.42 -5.30 -8.66
N GLN A 637 23.23 -4.86 -8.23
CA GLN A 637 22.82 -4.86 -6.81
C GLN A 637 22.91 -6.27 -6.23
N GLN A 638 22.35 -7.27 -6.91
CA GLN A 638 22.38 -8.67 -6.47
C GLN A 638 23.80 -9.23 -6.45
N ALA A 639 24.60 -8.98 -7.49
CA ALA A 639 25.98 -9.45 -7.55
C ALA A 639 26.84 -8.84 -6.42
N LEU A 640 26.70 -7.54 -6.17
CA LEU A 640 27.41 -6.85 -5.10
C LEU A 640 26.94 -7.33 -3.72
N ALA A 641 25.62 -7.40 -3.49
CA ALA A 641 25.06 -7.89 -2.23
C ALA A 641 25.54 -9.32 -1.95
N ARG A 642 25.51 -10.23 -2.94
CA ARG A 642 26.05 -11.59 -2.81
C ARG A 642 27.52 -11.60 -2.46
N THR A 643 28.32 -10.76 -3.11
CA THR A 643 29.76 -10.65 -2.85
C THR A 643 30.02 -10.20 -1.41
N VAL A 644 29.31 -9.17 -0.95
CA VAL A 644 29.40 -8.68 0.44
C VAL A 644 28.94 -9.75 1.43
N LEU A 645 27.82 -10.41 1.18
CA LEU A 645 27.29 -11.48 2.05
C LEU A 645 28.23 -12.68 2.13
N SER A 646 28.86 -13.07 1.01
CA SER A 646 29.85 -14.14 0.94
C SER A 646 31.11 -13.80 1.74
N LYS A 647 31.61 -12.57 1.59
CA LYS A 647 32.75 -12.09 2.39
C LYS A 647 32.40 -11.98 3.87
N LEU A 648 31.19 -11.54 4.21
CA LEU A 648 30.69 -11.52 5.59
C LEU A 648 30.62 -12.93 6.18
N TRP A 649 30.04 -13.88 5.45
CA TRP A 649 29.97 -15.29 5.87
C TRP A 649 31.36 -15.88 6.14
N THR A 650 32.30 -15.64 5.23
CA THR A 650 33.70 -16.07 5.37
C THR A 650 34.36 -15.41 6.60
N ALA A 651 34.13 -14.11 6.81
CA ALA A 651 34.63 -13.38 7.97
C ALA A 651 34.07 -13.93 9.29
N LEU A 652 32.77 -14.25 9.34
CA LEU A 652 32.10 -14.86 10.48
C LEU A 652 32.65 -16.25 10.80
N GLN A 653 32.89 -17.09 9.79
CA GLN A 653 33.51 -18.41 9.96
C GLN A 653 34.94 -18.30 10.51
N ARG A 654 35.76 -17.40 9.94
CA ARG A 654 37.13 -17.12 10.42
C ARG A 654 37.10 -16.60 11.87
N ARG A 655 36.16 -15.71 12.19
CA ARG A 655 35.93 -15.23 13.57
C ARG A 655 35.58 -16.38 14.51
N ALA A 656 34.77 -17.35 14.05
CA ALA A 656 34.35 -18.48 14.87
C ALA A 656 35.51 -19.41 15.29
N GLN A 657 36.56 -19.49 14.47
CA GLN A 657 37.77 -20.27 14.76
C GLN A 657 38.73 -19.56 15.71
N THR A 658 38.74 -18.21 15.68
CA THR A 658 39.73 -17.39 16.37
C THR A 658 39.22 -16.78 17.68
N THR A 659 37.90 -16.60 17.83
CA THR A 659 37.27 -15.90 18.95
C THR A 659 36.26 -16.81 19.64
N ALA A 660 36.29 -16.90 20.97
CA ALA A 660 35.33 -17.70 21.74
C ALA A 660 33.91 -17.13 21.65
N SER A 661 32.88 -17.96 21.75
CA SER A 661 31.48 -17.54 21.54
C SER A 661 31.01 -16.41 22.46
N ASP A 662 31.47 -16.40 23.72
CA ASP A 662 31.05 -15.42 24.73
C ASP A 662 31.78 -14.07 24.57
N ASP A 663 32.86 -14.03 23.80
CA ASP A 663 33.71 -12.84 23.59
C ASP A 663 33.42 -12.15 22.25
N ARG A 664 32.46 -12.64 21.46
CA ARG A 664 32.11 -12.09 20.13
C ARG A 664 31.11 -10.94 20.28
N PRO A 665 31.45 -9.71 19.84
CA PRO A 665 30.46 -8.66 19.68
C PRO A 665 29.35 -9.10 18.69
N LEU A 666 28.11 -8.72 19.00
CA LEU A 666 26.97 -9.04 18.16
C LEU A 666 27.04 -8.23 16.86
N VAL A 667 27.11 -8.93 15.73
CA VAL A 667 27.01 -8.33 14.39
C VAL A 667 25.56 -8.30 13.98
N ASN A 668 25.06 -7.18 13.49
CA ASN A 668 23.70 -7.08 12.99
C ASN A 668 23.70 -6.77 11.49
N LEU A 669 23.18 -7.71 10.70
CA LEU A 669 22.99 -7.55 9.26
C LEU A 669 21.55 -7.12 8.97
N TYR A 670 21.38 -5.96 8.36
CA TYR A 670 20.09 -5.41 7.94
C TYR A 670 20.00 -5.45 6.41
N LEU A 671 19.06 -6.25 5.90
CA LEU A 671 18.77 -6.35 4.47
C LEU A 671 17.45 -5.61 4.19
N GLU A 672 17.55 -4.38 3.68
CA GLU A 672 16.38 -3.64 3.21
C GLU A 672 15.94 -4.18 1.84
N GLU A 673 14.64 -4.40 1.68
CA GLU A 673 14.05 -5.07 0.51
C GLU A 673 14.79 -6.38 0.17
N ALA A 674 14.91 -7.25 1.17
CA ALA A 674 15.62 -8.52 1.05
C ALA A 674 15.18 -9.35 -0.17
N ALA A 675 13.92 -9.30 -0.62
CA ALA A 675 13.49 -10.03 -1.81
C ALA A 675 14.12 -9.52 -3.13
N GLN A 676 14.64 -8.30 -3.18
CA GLN A 676 15.41 -7.76 -4.33
C GLN A 676 16.87 -8.18 -4.27
N LEU A 677 17.45 -8.24 -3.07
CA LEU A 677 18.85 -8.56 -2.81
C LEU A 677 19.13 -10.07 -2.76
N VAL A 678 18.15 -10.88 -2.34
CA VAL A 678 18.31 -12.32 -2.09
C VAL A 678 17.93 -13.11 -3.32
N THR A 679 18.95 -13.70 -3.95
CA THR A 679 18.79 -14.67 -5.04
C THR A 679 19.72 -15.90 -4.86
N SER A 680 20.28 -16.09 -3.66
CA SER A 680 21.31 -17.11 -3.33
C SER A 680 21.07 -17.79 -1.98
N GLY A 681 21.50 -19.05 -1.85
CA GLY A 681 21.36 -19.86 -0.62
C GLY A 681 22.04 -19.30 0.63
N ILE A 682 22.96 -18.34 0.51
CA ILE A 682 23.70 -17.78 1.65
C ILE A 682 22.81 -17.13 2.72
N VAL A 683 21.67 -16.56 2.35
CA VAL A 683 20.74 -15.99 3.34
C VAL A 683 20.07 -17.10 4.13
N ALA A 684 19.75 -18.23 3.50
CA ALA A 684 19.26 -19.41 4.20
C ALA A 684 20.31 -19.92 5.20
N GLU A 685 21.59 -19.96 4.81
CA GLU A 685 22.69 -20.34 5.71
C GLU A 685 22.88 -19.36 6.88
N LEU A 686 22.83 -18.04 6.62
CA LEU A 686 22.90 -17.01 7.65
C LEU A 686 21.74 -17.12 8.66
N LEU A 687 20.53 -17.40 8.20
CA LEU A 687 19.37 -17.63 9.09
C LEU A 687 19.47 -18.94 9.87
N ALA A 688 20.05 -19.98 9.28
CA ALA A 688 20.16 -21.29 9.91
C ALA A 688 21.32 -21.37 10.92
N GLN A 689 22.45 -20.71 10.63
CA GLN A 689 23.71 -20.89 11.35
C GLN A 689 24.29 -19.59 11.92
N GLY A 690 23.86 -18.41 11.46
CA GLY A 690 24.43 -17.10 11.84
C GLY A 690 24.41 -16.84 13.34
N ARG A 691 23.41 -17.38 14.05
CA ARG A 691 23.34 -17.38 15.52
C ARG A 691 24.61 -17.93 16.18
N SER A 692 25.18 -19.02 15.65
CA SER A 692 26.38 -19.66 16.19
C SER A 692 27.64 -18.81 16.02
N PHE A 693 27.59 -17.82 15.12
CA PHE A 693 28.66 -16.88 14.85
C PHE A 693 28.47 -15.54 15.56
N GLY A 694 27.41 -15.35 16.35
CA GLY A 694 27.09 -14.06 16.95
C GLY A 694 26.64 -13.03 15.89
N CYS A 695 25.86 -13.49 14.90
CA CYS A 695 25.29 -12.65 13.84
C CYS A 695 23.75 -12.70 13.92
N SER A 696 23.14 -11.52 14.00
CA SER A 696 21.71 -11.29 13.85
C SER A 696 21.42 -10.86 12.42
N VAL A 697 20.27 -11.29 11.87
CA VAL A 697 19.84 -10.92 10.52
C VAL A 697 18.46 -10.32 10.61
N THR A 698 18.30 -9.09 10.12
CA THR A 698 17.04 -8.39 9.98
C THR A 698 16.65 -8.36 8.51
N LEU A 699 15.60 -9.09 8.15
CA LEU A 699 15.04 -9.12 6.81
C LEU A 699 13.85 -8.18 6.70
N ALA A 700 14.03 -7.06 6.00
CA ALA A 700 12.94 -6.14 5.71
C ALA A 700 12.44 -6.36 4.27
N THR A 701 11.18 -6.73 4.08
CA THR A 701 10.59 -6.94 2.73
C THR A 701 9.14 -6.48 2.71
N GLN A 702 8.56 -6.28 1.52
CA GLN A 702 7.15 -5.86 1.44
C GLN A 702 6.21 -6.98 1.85
N PHE A 703 6.49 -8.20 1.40
CA PHE A 703 5.66 -9.36 1.67
C PHE A 703 6.53 -10.64 1.71
N PRO A 704 6.35 -11.53 2.70
CA PRO A 704 7.16 -12.74 2.83
C PRO A 704 7.18 -13.62 1.57
N GLY A 705 6.05 -13.74 0.86
CA GLY A 705 5.96 -14.58 -0.33
C GLY A 705 6.80 -14.09 -1.52
N GLN A 706 7.30 -12.84 -1.52
CA GLN A 706 8.28 -12.40 -2.51
C GLN A 706 9.60 -13.16 -2.36
N LEU A 707 9.99 -13.48 -1.11
CA LEU A 707 11.17 -14.29 -0.85
C LEU A 707 10.96 -15.71 -1.36
N ARG A 708 9.77 -16.30 -1.18
CA ARG A 708 9.46 -17.65 -1.66
C ARG A 708 9.65 -17.83 -3.17
N VAL A 709 9.32 -16.81 -3.96
CA VAL A 709 9.48 -16.84 -5.44
C VAL A 709 10.94 -16.78 -5.86
N ARG A 710 11.78 -16.11 -5.07
CA ARG A 710 13.20 -15.87 -5.39
C ARG A 710 14.11 -16.95 -4.80
N ASP A 711 13.82 -17.36 -3.58
CA ASP A 711 14.56 -18.35 -2.80
C ASP A 711 13.62 -19.04 -1.79
N GLU A 712 13.14 -20.22 -2.18
CA GLU A 712 12.25 -21.03 -1.33
C GLU A 712 12.94 -21.48 -0.03
N ALA A 713 14.25 -21.76 -0.08
CA ALA A 713 15.01 -22.18 1.10
C ALA A 713 15.08 -21.04 2.11
N ALA A 714 15.43 -19.82 1.68
CA ALA A 714 15.45 -18.64 2.54
C ALA A 714 14.06 -18.34 3.14
N TYR A 715 12.97 -18.55 2.38
CA TYR A 715 11.60 -18.41 2.89
C TYR A 715 11.27 -19.45 3.98
N VAL A 716 11.65 -20.72 3.79
CA VAL A 716 11.49 -21.77 4.80
C VAL A 716 12.29 -21.45 6.06
N GLU A 717 13.55 -21.01 5.91
CA GLU A 717 14.40 -20.63 7.02
C GLU A 717 13.87 -19.39 7.75
N LEU A 718 13.33 -18.40 7.04
CA LEU A 718 12.65 -17.25 7.63
C LEU A 718 11.47 -17.71 8.50
N LEU A 719 10.67 -18.65 8.02
CA LEU A 719 9.53 -19.16 8.78
C LEU A 719 9.96 -20.03 9.96
N ASN A 720 11.14 -20.65 9.95
CA ASN A 720 11.55 -21.56 11.02
C ASN A 720 12.41 -20.87 12.08
N ASN A 721 13.42 -20.11 11.65
CA ASN A 721 14.49 -19.60 12.50
C ASN A 721 14.34 -18.14 12.91
N VAL A 722 13.43 -17.37 12.28
CA VAL A 722 13.17 -15.98 12.71
C VAL A 722 12.13 -15.93 13.82
N ALA A 723 12.54 -15.52 15.01
CA ALA A 723 11.68 -15.49 16.19
C ALA A 723 10.97 -14.13 16.40
N THR A 724 11.60 -13.02 16.00
CA THR A 724 10.98 -11.69 16.04
C THR A 724 10.29 -11.40 14.71
N ILE A 725 8.98 -11.14 14.73
CA ILE A 725 8.22 -10.75 13.53
C ILE A 725 7.55 -9.41 13.81
N VAL A 726 7.80 -8.44 12.94
CA VAL A 726 7.13 -7.14 12.90
C VAL A 726 6.41 -7.05 11.58
N THR A 727 5.07 -7.07 11.58
CA THR A 727 4.29 -7.09 10.34
C THR A 727 3.23 -6.00 10.35
N GLY A 728 3.26 -5.15 9.33
CA GLY A 728 2.25 -4.14 9.05
C GLY A 728 1.22 -4.68 8.07
N ASN A 729 0.61 -3.76 7.32
CA ASN A 729 -0.35 -4.10 6.28
C ASN A 729 0.32 -4.83 5.11
N VAL A 730 0.00 -6.12 4.96
CA VAL A 730 0.54 -7.01 3.92
C VAL A 730 -0.56 -7.91 3.31
N PRO A 731 -0.44 -8.31 2.02
CA PRO A 731 -1.29 -9.33 1.42
C PRO A 731 -1.26 -10.64 2.23
N VAL A 732 -2.26 -11.50 2.11
CA VAL A 732 -2.38 -12.70 2.98
C VAL A 732 -1.35 -13.77 2.60
N ASP A 733 -0.48 -14.13 3.55
CA ASP A 733 0.37 -15.34 3.53
C ASP A 733 -0.17 -16.35 4.55
N ASP A 734 -0.60 -17.52 4.07
CA ASP A 734 -1.16 -18.59 4.91
C ASP A 734 -0.18 -19.15 5.94
N ALA A 735 1.12 -19.20 5.63
CA ALA A 735 2.13 -19.72 6.54
C ALA A 735 2.43 -18.71 7.65
N LEU A 736 2.51 -17.41 7.30
CA LEU A 736 2.68 -16.33 8.27
C LEU A 736 1.47 -16.25 9.22
N THR A 737 0.25 -16.28 8.70
CA THR A 737 -0.97 -16.22 9.52
C THR A 737 -1.09 -17.44 10.45
N LYS A 738 -0.72 -18.64 9.99
CA LYS A 738 -0.64 -19.84 10.84
C LYS A 738 0.41 -19.70 11.94
N ARG A 739 1.56 -19.08 11.66
CA ARG A 739 2.64 -18.86 12.64
C ARG A 739 2.27 -17.82 13.70
N LEU A 740 1.44 -16.83 13.34
CA LEU A 740 0.99 -15.77 14.23
C LEU A 740 -0.32 -16.11 14.98
N ALA A 741 -1.05 -17.13 14.55
CA ALA A 741 -2.29 -17.56 15.18
C ALA A 741 -2.09 -17.96 16.65
N THR A 742 -3.10 -17.70 17.47
CA THR A 742 -3.15 -18.06 18.88
C THR A 742 -4.38 -18.93 19.17
N ALA A 743 -4.59 -19.33 20.43
CA ALA A 743 -5.82 -20.02 20.81
C ALA A 743 -7.07 -19.13 20.65
N ASP A 744 -6.88 -17.81 20.76
CA ASP A 744 -7.97 -16.82 20.72
C ASP A 744 -8.16 -16.23 19.31
N GLU A 745 -7.08 -16.16 18.51
CA GLU A 745 -7.11 -15.66 17.14
C GLU A 745 -6.73 -16.74 16.12
N THR A 746 -7.70 -17.13 15.30
CA THR A 746 -7.48 -18.06 14.18
C THR A 746 -6.60 -17.42 13.09
N PRO A 747 -5.97 -18.22 12.20
CA PRO A 747 -5.20 -17.67 11.08
C PRO A 747 -6.00 -16.69 10.21
N ALA A 748 -7.30 -16.94 10.01
CA ALA A 748 -8.18 -16.05 9.26
C ALA A 748 -8.40 -14.71 9.97
N ALA A 749 -8.56 -14.73 11.30
CA ALA A 749 -8.70 -13.52 12.11
C ALA A 749 -7.41 -12.66 12.05
N ILE A 750 -6.24 -13.29 12.17
CA ILE A 750 -4.94 -12.62 11.97
C ILE A 750 -4.86 -12.02 10.56
N GLY A 751 -5.26 -12.77 9.53
CA GLY A 751 -5.25 -12.28 8.15
C GLY A 751 -6.14 -11.05 7.93
N ASN A 752 -7.32 -10.99 8.56
CA ASN A 752 -8.19 -9.81 8.53
C ASN A 752 -7.54 -8.63 9.24
N ARG A 753 -6.97 -8.86 10.43
CA ARG A 753 -6.25 -7.82 11.19
C ARG A 753 -5.08 -7.24 10.42
N LEU A 754 -4.24 -8.07 9.80
CA LEU A 754 -3.12 -7.60 8.98
C LEU A 754 -3.59 -6.69 7.83
N ARG A 755 -4.72 -6.99 7.19
CA ARG A 755 -5.30 -6.13 6.14
C ARG A 755 -5.82 -4.78 6.68
N ALA A 756 -6.25 -4.77 7.94
CA ALA A 756 -6.85 -3.61 8.60
C ALA A 756 -5.84 -2.68 9.30
N LEU A 757 -4.56 -3.08 9.43
CA LEU A 757 -3.51 -2.26 10.04
C LEU A 757 -3.28 -0.95 9.28
N SER A 758 -3.18 0.15 10.03
CA SER A 758 -2.89 1.48 9.51
C SER A 758 -1.39 1.68 9.26
N ARG A 759 -1.02 2.77 8.57
CA ARG A 759 0.39 3.16 8.40
C ARG A 759 1.01 3.45 9.78
N GLY A 760 2.19 2.89 10.04
CA GLY A 760 2.87 3.02 11.33
C GLY A 760 2.30 2.16 12.45
N GLU A 761 1.36 1.24 12.16
CA GLU A 761 0.93 0.21 13.10
C GLU A 761 1.49 -1.15 12.70
N TRP A 762 1.95 -1.91 13.68
CA TRP A 762 2.62 -3.19 13.51
C TRP A 762 2.03 -4.22 14.45
N LEU A 763 1.75 -5.41 13.94
CA LEU A 763 1.58 -6.59 14.78
C LEU A 763 2.96 -7.20 15.04
N VAL A 764 3.32 -7.32 16.32
CA VAL A 764 4.64 -7.75 16.77
C VAL A 764 4.55 -9.07 17.52
N ARG A 765 5.44 -10.00 17.18
CA ARG A 765 5.72 -11.23 17.93
C ARG A 765 7.18 -11.20 18.37
N LEU A 766 7.41 -11.40 19.67
CA LEU A 766 8.75 -11.31 20.28
C LEU A 766 9.30 -12.70 20.69
N PRO A 767 10.63 -12.89 20.65
CA PRO A 767 11.30 -14.08 21.13
C PRO A 767 11.36 -14.11 22.66
N ALA A 768 11.49 -15.28 23.27
CA ALA A 768 11.79 -15.41 24.70
C ALA A 768 13.08 -16.23 24.93
N PRO A 769 13.80 -15.96 26.04
CA PRO A 769 14.84 -16.83 26.55
C PRO A 769 14.35 -18.26 26.76
N PHE A 770 15.31 -19.18 26.84
CA PHE A 770 15.03 -20.58 27.17
C PHE A 770 14.22 -20.72 28.47
N ASP A 771 13.29 -21.68 28.49
CA ASP A 771 12.40 -21.97 29.62
C ASP A 771 11.50 -20.79 30.05
N THR A 772 11.21 -19.85 29.15
CA THR A 772 10.24 -18.78 29.38
C THR A 772 9.18 -18.78 28.27
N ALA A 773 7.92 -18.52 28.63
CA ALA A 773 6.86 -18.35 27.65
C ALA A 773 7.03 -17.01 26.89
N PRO A 774 7.03 -17.01 25.55
CA PRO A 774 7.04 -15.77 24.78
C PRO A 774 5.72 -15.01 24.93
N PRO A 775 5.75 -13.67 24.83
CA PRO A 775 4.52 -12.91 24.80
C PRO A 775 3.69 -13.28 23.57
N ARG A 776 2.37 -13.21 23.72
CA ARG A 776 1.46 -13.35 22.58
C ARG A 776 1.63 -12.18 21.62
N PRO A 777 1.33 -12.33 20.32
CA PRO A 777 1.36 -11.22 19.39
C PRO A 777 0.49 -10.05 19.85
N PHE A 778 0.97 -8.82 19.63
CA PHE A 778 0.30 -7.61 20.09
C PHE A 778 0.60 -6.43 19.17
N LEU A 779 -0.20 -5.37 19.27
CA LEU A 779 -0.08 -4.19 18.42
C LEU A 779 0.92 -3.19 18.99
N VAL A 780 1.70 -2.59 18.09
CA VAL A 780 2.71 -1.59 18.37
C VAL A 780 2.58 -0.47 17.36
N LYS A 781 2.68 0.79 17.80
CA LYS A 781 2.83 1.96 16.93
C LYS A 781 4.30 2.23 16.69
N SER A 782 4.68 2.66 15.49
CA SER A 782 6.05 3.10 15.19
C SER A 782 6.55 4.07 16.25
N ALA A 783 7.78 3.86 16.71
CA ALA A 783 8.45 4.82 17.58
C ALA A 783 8.55 6.19 16.88
N PRO A 784 8.60 7.30 17.66
CA PRO A 784 8.85 8.62 17.11
C PRO A 784 10.12 8.66 16.25
N LEU A 785 10.12 9.50 15.21
CA LEU A 785 11.28 9.69 14.35
C LEU A 785 12.50 10.13 15.18
N PRO A 786 13.69 9.54 14.97
CA PRO A 786 14.89 9.97 15.65
C PRO A 786 15.22 11.44 15.30
N PRO A 787 15.90 12.18 16.19
CA PRO A 787 16.38 13.53 15.88
C PRO A 787 17.17 13.53 14.57
N GLY A 788 17.07 14.59 13.76
CA GLY A 788 17.81 14.71 12.50
C GLY A 788 17.23 13.99 11.27
N HIS A 789 16.24 13.11 11.47
CA HIS A 789 15.52 12.48 10.36
C HIS A 789 14.89 13.54 9.43
N PRO A 790 14.96 13.40 8.09
CA PRO A 790 14.46 14.40 7.14
C PRO A 790 12.97 14.75 7.28
N GLU A 791 12.14 13.77 7.66
CA GLU A 791 10.70 13.96 7.89
C GLU A 791 10.34 14.51 9.29
N ARG A 792 11.33 14.88 10.12
CA ARG A 792 11.16 15.55 11.41
C ARG A 792 11.49 17.05 11.27
N ASP A 793 11.29 17.84 12.33
CA ASP A 793 11.78 19.21 12.43
C ASP A 793 13.24 19.34 11.95
N ALA A 794 13.45 20.20 10.95
CA ALA A 794 14.76 20.46 10.38
C ALA A 794 15.74 20.99 11.43
N PHE A 795 17.03 20.72 11.22
CA PHE A 795 18.04 21.33 12.08
C PHE A 795 18.06 22.84 11.90
N ARG A 796 18.61 23.54 12.90
CA ARG A 796 18.98 24.95 12.72
C ARG A 796 19.99 25.05 11.55
N PRO A 797 19.97 26.12 10.75
CA PRO A 797 20.81 26.22 9.54
C PRO A 797 22.31 25.93 9.76
N ALA A 798 22.88 26.38 10.89
CA ALA A 798 24.28 26.12 11.22
C ALA A 798 24.58 24.62 11.44
N ARG A 799 23.62 23.87 12.02
CA ARG A 799 23.76 22.42 12.24
C ARG A 799 23.49 21.64 10.96
N GLU A 800 22.60 22.11 10.07
CA GLU A 800 22.47 21.53 8.72
C GLU A 800 23.80 21.56 7.95
N THR A 801 24.49 22.70 7.95
CA THR A 801 25.81 22.81 7.29
C THR A 801 26.86 21.90 7.94
N ALA A 802 26.83 21.75 9.26
CA ALA A 802 27.74 20.85 9.97
C ALA A 802 27.49 19.38 9.61
N VAL A 803 26.23 18.95 9.57
CA VAL A 803 25.83 17.58 9.20
C VAL A 803 26.28 17.28 7.77
N ALA A 804 26.01 18.17 6.82
CA ALA A 804 26.41 17.98 5.42
C ALA A 804 27.93 17.82 5.30
N ALA A 805 28.72 18.69 5.97
CA ALA A 805 30.18 18.59 5.96
C ALA A 805 30.71 17.29 6.59
N GLN A 806 30.02 16.75 7.61
CA GLN A 806 30.39 15.47 8.22
C GLN A 806 30.05 14.29 7.33
N ILE A 807 28.93 14.34 6.60
CA ILE A 807 28.58 13.32 5.59
C ILE A 807 29.61 13.32 4.46
N ASP A 808 30.00 14.49 3.95
CA ASP A 808 31.04 14.61 2.92
C ASP A 808 32.39 14.06 3.41
N ALA A 809 32.79 14.40 4.65
CA ALA A 809 34.01 13.88 5.25
C ALA A 809 33.97 12.35 5.45
N CYS A 810 32.80 11.80 5.81
CA CYS A 810 32.57 10.36 5.90
C CYS A 810 32.77 9.69 4.53
N ARG A 811 32.11 10.21 3.48
CA ARG A 811 32.24 9.73 2.08
C ARG A 811 33.69 9.75 1.62
N ASP A 812 34.39 10.86 1.82
CA ASP A 812 35.79 11.03 1.43
C ASP A 812 36.72 10.03 2.13
N ARG A 813 36.54 9.85 3.44
CA ARG A 813 37.35 8.88 4.20
C ARG A 813 37.09 7.45 3.76
N THR A 814 35.83 7.06 3.59
CA THR A 814 35.48 5.71 3.10
C THR A 814 36.06 5.48 1.71
N ARG A 815 35.94 6.44 0.80
CA ARG A 815 36.49 6.36 -0.56
C ARG A 815 38.02 6.19 -0.58
N ILE A 816 38.75 6.93 0.26
CA ILE A 816 40.23 6.89 0.26
C ILE A 816 40.77 5.62 0.92
N ALA A 817 40.21 5.22 2.07
CA ALA A 817 40.79 4.14 2.87
C ALA A 817 40.27 2.75 2.50
N SER A 818 39.00 2.66 2.08
CA SER A 818 38.28 1.39 1.99
C SER A 818 37.46 1.25 0.70
N GLY A 819 37.58 2.19 -0.23
CA GLY A 819 36.72 2.28 -1.41
C GLY A 819 37.48 2.19 -2.73
N ILE A 820 36.81 1.64 -3.74
CA ILE A 820 37.21 1.72 -5.15
C ILE A 820 36.40 2.86 -5.77
N ASP A 821 37.09 3.92 -6.18
CA ASP A 821 36.47 5.06 -6.86
C ASP A 821 36.16 4.71 -8.32
N VAL A 822 34.87 4.51 -8.61
CA VAL A 822 34.39 4.10 -9.92
C VAL A 822 34.35 5.27 -10.91
N THR A 823 34.38 6.51 -10.40
CA THR A 823 34.37 7.73 -11.21
C THR A 823 35.77 8.11 -11.72
N ALA A 824 36.81 7.61 -11.07
CA ALA A 824 38.19 7.79 -11.51
C ALA A 824 38.50 6.87 -12.70
N THR A 825 38.87 7.44 -13.84
CA THR A 825 39.29 6.73 -15.07
C THR A 825 40.65 6.02 -14.97
N ARG A 826 41.07 5.60 -13.77
CA ARG A 826 42.32 4.86 -13.55
C ARG A 826 42.07 3.60 -12.73
N SER A 827 42.28 2.47 -13.38
CA SER A 827 42.52 1.18 -12.73
C SER A 827 43.67 1.34 -11.73
N THR A 828 43.39 1.05 -10.46
CA THR A 828 44.40 0.98 -9.40
C THR A 828 45.31 -0.21 -9.65
N THR A 829 46.52 0.10 -10.15
CA THR A 829 47.82 -0.48 -9.76
C THR A 829 47.95 -2.01 -9.66
N GLY A 830 48.16 -2.65 -10.81
CA GLY A 830 48.96 -3.88 -10.93
C GLY A 830 50.17 -3.63 -11.84
N GLN A 831 51.38 -3.98 -11.39
CA GLN A 831 52.62 -3.86 -12.18
C GLN A 831 52.52 -4.64 -13.51
N ASP A 832 52.63 -3.95 -14.65
CA ASP A 832 52.85 -4.60 -15.95
C ASP A 832 54.29 -5.17 -16.02
N PRO A 833 54.48 -6.45 -16.38
CA PRO A 833 55.79 -6.95 -16.75
C PRO A 833 56.20 -6.31 -18.07
N ALA A 834 57.41 -5.75 -18.10
CA ALA A 834 57.98 -5.04 -19.23
C ALA A 834 57.88 -5.80 -20.56
N GLU A 835 57.25 -5.18 -21.56
CA GLU A 835 57.46 -5.50 -22.97
C GLU A 835 58.13 -4.34 -23.72
N PRO A 836 58.99 -4.63 -24.72
CA PRO A 836 59.85 -3.63 -25.35
C PRO A 836 59.13 -2.85 -26.47
N GLU A 837 59.57 -1.61 -26.62
CA GLU A 837 59.18 -0.62 -27.62
C GLU A 837 59.06 -1.16 -29.06
N THR A 838 57.89 -0.94 -29.67
CA THR A 838 57.79 -0.42 -31.05
C THR A 838 56.45 0.28 -31.27
N ASP A 839 56.50 1.61 -31.42
CA ASP A 839 55.48 2.45 -32.06
C ASP A 839 55.45 2.14 -33.58
N PRO A 840 54.33 2.33 -34.32
CA PRO A 840 53.76 3.67 -34.48
C PRO A 840 52.22 3.76 -34.47
N ALA A 841 51.72 4.75 -33.75
CA ALA A 841 50.54 5.58 -34.07
C ALA A 841 49.23 4.84 -34.43
N ALA A 842 48.41 4.59 -33.42
CA ALA A 842 46.97 4.40 -33.55
C ALA A 842 46.26 5.77 -33.63
N PRO A 843 45.16 5.91 -34.40
CA PRO A 843 44.49 7.19 -34.60
C PRO A 843 43.73 7.62 -33.35
N ASP A 844 43.62 8.94 -33.15
CA ASP A 844 42.76 9.58 -32.15
C ASP A 844 41.36 8.95 -32.18
N MET A 845 41.02 8.17 -31.15
CA MET A 845 39.63 7.86 -30.81
C MET A 845 39.10 9.10 -30.09
N ALA A 846 38.38 9.92 -30.85
CA ALA A 846 37.57 11.00 -30.29
C ALA A 846 36.56 10.42 -29.31
N ASP A 847 36.32 11.14 -28.21
CA ASP A 847 35.21 10.91 -27.29
C ASP A 847 33.89 10.77 -28.08
N GLU A 848 33.29 9.58 -28.13
CA GLU A 848 31.96 9.40 -28.71
C GLU A 848 30.90 9.90 -27.71
N GLU A 849 30.26 11.02 -28.04
CA GLU A 849 29.13 11.59 -27.30
C GLU A 849 27.96 10.57 -27.21
N PRO A 850 27.17 10.59 -26.11
CA PRO A 850 26.10 9.61 -25.90
C PRO A 850 25.02 9.66 -26.99
N ILE A 851 24.82 8.52 -27.66
CA ILE A 851 23.82 8.28 -28.72
C ILE A 851 22.39 8.48 -28.16
N ARG A 852 21.68 9.53 -28.61
CA ARG A 852 20.30 9.87 -28.20
C ARG A 852 19.27 8.90 -28.78
N ILE A 853 18.41 8.29 -27.98
CA ILE A 853 17.43 7.29 -28.44
C ILE A 853 15.98 7.72 -28.29
N ASP A 854 15.77 8.83 -27.58
CA ASP A 854 14.49 9.46 -27.26
C ASP A 854 13.97 10.37 -28.40
N SER A 855 14.76 10.57 -29.45
CA SER A 855 14.41 11.38 -30.61
C SER A 855 14.86 10.74 -31.91
N ALA A 856 14.06 10.92 -32.97
CA ALA A 856 14.42 10.52 -34.33
C ALA A 856 15.24 11.61 -35.07
N LEU A 857 15.26 12.85 -34.57
CA LEU A 857 15.94 13.98 -35.21
C LEU A 857 17.46 13.80 -35.44
N PRO A 858 18.22 13.10 -34.59
CA PRO A 858 19.63 12.81 -34.87
C PRO A 858 19.86 11.86 -36.05
N TYR A 859 18.85 11.07 -36.42
CA TYR A 859 18.98 9.97 -37.38
C TYR A 859 18.26 10.22 -38.70
N THR A 860 17.28 11.12 -38.69
CA THR A 860 16.53 11.44 -39.89
C THR A 860 17.41 12.20 -40.89
N GLU A 861 17.44 11.72 -42.12
CA GLU A 861 18.03 12.45 -43.25
C GLU A 861 17.07 13.48 -43.85
N ARG A 862 15.85 13.62 -43.29
CA ARG A 862 14.77 14.45 -43.81
C ARG A 862 14.37 15.50 -42.78
N LEU A 863 14.57 16.76 -43.15
CA LEU A 863 14.10 17.95 -42.44
C LEU A 863 13.60 18.96 -43.49
N PRO A 864 12.53 19.71 -43.20
CA PRO A 864 12.01 20.70 -44.14
C PRO A 864 12.97 21.89 -44.25
N ASP A 865 13.15 22.42 -45.46
CA ASP A 865 13.93 23.66 -45.65
C ASP A 865 13.24 24.84 -44.93
N PRO A 866 13.98 25.75 -44.26
CA PRO A 866 15.43 25.82 -44.07
C PRO A 866 15.83 25.34 -42.66
N VAL A 867 15.34 24.20 -42.18
CA VAL A 867 15.59 23.69 -40.82
C VAL A 867 16.77 22.72 -40.82
N VAL A 868 17.67 22.87 -39.85
CA VAL A 868 18.72 21.89 -39.55
C VAL A 868 18.69 21.51 -38.07
N TYR A 869 19.09 20.28 -37.76
CA TYR A 869 19.21 19.80 -36.40
C TYR A 869 20.64 20.03 -35.87
N ASP A 870 20.76 20.64 -34.69
CA ASP A 870 22.02 20.86 -33.97
C ASP A 870 22.16 19.78 -32.88
N ASP A 871 22.97 18.77 -33.17
CA ASP A 871 23.13 17.60 -32.30
C ASP A 871 23.71 17.96 -30.92
N SER A 872 24.70 18.86 -30.89
CA SER A 872 25.37 19.30 -29.65
C SER A 872 24.44 19.99 -28.66
N ARG A 873 23.33 20.56 -29.15
CA ARG A 873 22.36 21.31 -28.34
C ARG A 873 21.00 20.65 -28.27
N HIS A 874 20.80 19.58 -29.03
CA HIS A 874 19.50 18.95 -29.22
C HIS A 874 18.41 19.99 -29.53
N ALA A 875 18.59 20.73 -30.63
CA ALA A 875 17.70 21.83 -31.01
C ALA A 875 17.53 21.93 -32.53
N LEU A 876 16.36 22.43 -32.97
CA LEU A 876 16.10 22.74 -34.37
C LEU A 876 16.49 24.19 -34.65
N VAL A 877 17.18 24.43 -35.77
CA VAL A 877 17.73 25.74 -36.12
C VAL A 877 17.24 26.14 -37.49
N CYS A 878 16.65 27.34 -37.58
CA CYS A 878 16.33 27.94 -38.86
C CYS A 878 17.61 28.51 -39.50
N VAL A 879 18.06 27.93 -40.62
CA VAL A 879 19.24 28.37 -41.39
C VAL A 879 19.09 29.80 -41.92
N GLY A 880 17.86 30.31 -42.04
CA GLY A 880 17.60 31.67 -42.53
C GLY A 880 17.95 32.78 -41.54
N CYS A 881 17.88 32.53 -40.24
CA CYS A 881 18.11 33.55 -39.21
C CYS A 881 18.82 33.06 -37.94
N ASP A 882 19.28 31.81 -37.94
CA ASP A 882 19.91 31.10 -36.82
C ASP A 882 19.06 31.03 -35.53
N THR A 883 17.74 31.29 -35.63
CA THR A 883 16.80 31.15 -34.49
C THR A 883 16.63 29.68 -34.15
N ARG A 884 16.63 29.38 -32.85
CA ARG A 884 16.57 28.03 -32.29
C ARG A 884 15.18 27.73 -31.77
N TYR A 885 14.77 26.49 -31.94
CA TYR A 885 13.47 25.95 -31.59
C TYR A 885 13.65 24.62 -30.86
N ASP A 886 12.64 24.28 -30.05
CA ASP A 886 12.63 23.03 -29.30
C ASP A 886 12.59 21.82 -30.25
N PRO A 887 13.23 20.69 -29.90
CA PRO A 887 13.33 19.49 -30.73
C PRO A 887 12.05 18.63 -30.71
N ASN A 888 10.88 19.26 -30.86
CA ASN A 888 9.57 18.62 -30.81
C ASN A 888 8.69 19.06 -32.00
N PRO A 889 7.49 18.48 -32.23
CA PRO A 889 6.68 18.78 -33.40
C PRO A 889 6.29 20.26 -33.52
N ALA A 890 6.00 20.92 -32.39
CA ALA A 890 5.66 22.34 -32.37
C ALA A 890 6.87 23.23 -32.73
N GLY A 891 8.06 22.86 -32.27
CA GLY A 891 9.31 23.52 -32.60
C GLY A 891 9.70 23.32 -34.06
N LEU A 892 9.48 22.12 -34.62
CA LEU A 892 9.67 21.85 -36.05
C LEU A 892 8.76 22.71 -36.93
N ARG A 893 7.47 22.82 -36.57
CA ARG A 893 6.50 23.68 -37.26
C ARG A 893 6.87 25.17 -37.16
N ALA A 894 7.36 25.61 -35.99
CA ALA A 894 7.80 26.98 -35.79
C ALA A 894 9.11 27.29 -36.53
N ALA A 895 10.03 26.33 -36.61
CA ALA A 895 11.30 26.44 -37.33
C ALA A 895 11.10 26.51 -38.84
N SER A 896 10.20 25.68 -39.39
CA SER A 896 9.87 25.67 -40.81
C SER A 896 9.15 26.95 -41.25
N GLY A 897 8.25 27.49 -40.42
CA GLY A 897 7.57 28.77 -40.67
C GLY A 897 8.37 30.03 -40.30
N CYS A 898 9.59 29.92 -39.80
CA CYS A 898 10.35 31.05 -39.25
C CYS A 898 10.77 32.08 -40.32
N CYS A 899 11.43 31.61 -41.37
CA CYS A 899 11.95 32.42 -42.48
C CYS A 899 11.46 31.91 -43.85
N HIS A 900 10.52 30.97 -43.87
CA HIS A 900 9.92 30.39 -45.06
C HIS A 900 8.39 30.42 -44.94
N ASP A 901 7.73 30.28 -46.08
CA ASP A 901 6.28 30.19 -46.12
C ASP A 901 5.86 28.81 -45.56
N PRO A 902 5.12 28.73 -44.44
CA PRO A 902 4.68 27.46 -43.89
C PRO A 902 3.77 26.69 -44.85
N GLU A 903 3.08 27.36 -45.80
CA GLU A 903 2.28 26.70 -46.84
C GLU A 903 3.15 26.03 -47.94
N ALA A 904 4.45 26.32 -47.97
CA ALA A 904 5.39 25.73 -48.92
C ALA A 904 6.18 24.53 -48.35
N VAL A 905 5.94 24.17 -47.08
CA VAL A 905 6.57 23.02 -46.42
C VAL A 905 5.90 21.74 -46.90
N ASP A 906 6.65 20.87 -47.56
CA ASP A 906 6.16 19.54 -47.90
C ASP A 906 6.07 18.68 -46.63
N ARG A 907 4.86 18.20 -46.31
CA ARG A 907 4.62 17.30 -45.17
C ARG A 907 5.50 16.05 -45.25
N ASP A 908 5.79 15.58 -46.46
CA ASP A 908 6.66 14.42 -46.65
C ASP A 908 8.09 14.66 -46.12
N ASP A 909 8.54 15.90 -45.97
CA ASP A 909 9.86 16.28 -45.44
C ASP A 909 9.85 16.52 -43.92
N CYS A 910 8.70 16.41 -43.26
CA CYS A 910 8.57 16.51 -41.80
C CYS A 910 8.72 15.11 -41.15
N PRO A 911 9.81 14.83 -40.41
CA PRO A 911 9.97 13.56 -39.71
C PRO A 911 9.15 13.53 -38.41
N ILE A 912 8.98 12.34 -37.85
CA ILE A 912 8.60 12.20 -36.44
C ILE A 912 9.70 12.81 -35.56
N CYS A 913 9.35 13.49 -34.48
CA CYS A 913 10.34 14.10 -33.58
C CYS A 913 10.67 13.20 -32.38
N ASP A 914 9.63 12.71 -31.69
CA ASP A 914 9.74 12.04 -30.40
C ASP A 914 9.69 10.52 -30.54
N LEU A 915 10.58 9.82 -29.82
CA LEU A 915 10.57 8.37 -29.68
C LEU A 915 10.52 8.01 -28.19
N PRO A 916 9.36 7.65 -27.62
CA PRO A 916 9.24 7.37 -26.19
C PRO A 916 9.77 5.97 -25.83
N LEU A 917 10.97 5.63 -26.30
CA LEU A 917 11.67 4.40 -25.98
C LEU A 917 12.13 4.46 -24.53
N LYS A 918 11.47 3.72 -23.66
CA LYS A 918 11.72 3.72 -22.20
C LYS A 918 12.91 2.86 -21.80
N LEU A 919 13.57 2.23 -22.76
CA LEU A 919 14.75 1.42 -22.52
C LEU A 919 15.92 2.32 -22.16
N SER A 920 16.46 2.08 -20.98
CA SER A 920 17.73 2.67 -20.57
C SER A 920 18.86 2.20 -21.49
N TYR A 921 19.97 2.95 -21.55
CA TYR A 921 21.18 2.56 -22.31
C TYR A 921 21.60 1.11 -22.02
N ALA A 922 21.42 0.69 -20.78
CA ALA A 922 21.49 -0.67 -20.28
C ALA A 922 20.77 -1.74 -21.10
N GLU A 923 19.44 -1.61 -21.14
CA GLU A 923 18.52 -2.58 -21.72
C GLU A 923 18.71 -2.66 -23.23
N ARG A 924 19.18 -1.56 -23.83
CA ARG A 924 19.57 -1.52 -25.25
C ARG A 924 20.85 -2.29 -25.54
N GLN A 925 21.90 -2.14 -24.72
CA GLN A 925 23.15 -2.89 -24.91
C GLN A 925 22.99 -4.40 -24.60
N GLU A 926 22.01 -4.77 -23.78
CA GLU A 926 21.65 -6.16 -23.51
C GLU A 926 20.68 -6.76 -24.55
N SER A 927 20.04 -5.90 -25.35
CA SER A 927 19.13 -6.33 -26.40
C SER A 927 19.91 -6.98 -27.54
N PRO A 928 19.47 -8.15 -28.05
CA PRO A 928 20.02 -8.71 -29.28
C PRO A 928 19.62 -7.90 -30.53
N ILE A 929 18.80 -6.85 -30.37
CA ILE A 929 18.30 -5.96 -31.42
C ILE A 929 19.14 -4.69 -31.42
N SER A 930 19.56 -4.23 -32.60
CA SER A 930 20.28 -2.96 -32.77
C SER A 930 19.49 -1.77 -32.22
N ASP A 931 20.18 -0.69 -31.84
CA ASP A 931 19.52 0.58 -31.43
C ASP A 931 18.57 1.11 -32.51
N ALA A 932 18.96 0.98 -33.78
CA ALA A 932 18.11 1.34 -34.92
C ALA A 932 16.86 0.43 -34.99
N GLY A 933 17.02 -0.86 -34.71
CA GLY A 933 15.94 -1.83 -34.53
C GLY A 933 14.97 -1.48 -33.42
N LEU A 934 15.47 -1.10 -32.24
CA LEU A 934 14.66 -0.71 -31.09
C LEU A 934 13.90 0.61 -31.36
N ARG A 935 14.56 1.61 -31.97
CA ARG A 935 13.90 2.85 -32.43
C ARG A 935 12.81 2.55 -33.44
N PHE A 936 13.04 1.62 -34.37
CA PHE A 936 12.04 1.23 -35.36
C PHE A 936 10.82 0.54 -34.75
N LEU A 937 11.03 -0.43 -33.85
CA LEU A 937 9.94 -1.09 -33.13
C LEU A 937 9.12 -0.06 -32.33
N GLN A 938 9.78 0.87 -31.63
CA GLN A 938 9.09 1.95 -30.92
C GLN A 938 8.34 2.88 -31.87
N ALA A 939 8.92 3.23 -33.02
CA ALA A 939 8.27 4.09 -34.00
C ALA A 939 7.01 3.44 -34.58
N VAL A 940 7.07 2.15 -34.93
CA VAL A 940 5.93 1.38 -35.42
C VAL A 940 4.86 1.24 -34.34
N TYR A 941 5.23 0.97 -33.09
CA TYR A 941 4.28 0.89 -31.99
C TYR A 941 3.58 2.24 -31.71
N SER A 942 4.33 3.34 -31.72
CA SER A 942 3.76 4.68 -31.47
C SER A 942 2.85 5.12 -32.62
N ALA A 943 3.18 4.77 -33.87
CA ALA A 943 2.31 4.96 -35.02
C ALA A 943 1.02 4.13 -34.94
N HIS A 944 1.13 2.88 -34.50
CA HIS A 944 -0.02 2.00 -34.24
C HIS A 944 -0.96 2.59 -33.18
N GLN A 945 -0.40 3.18 -32.11
CA GLN A 945 -1.15 3.87 -31.06
C GLN A 945 -1.62 5.29 -31.44
N GLN A 946 -1.42 5.71 -32.70
CA GLN A 946 -1.80 7.04 -33.22
C GLN A 946 -1.23 8.21 -32.39
N GLN A 947 0.01 8.09 -31.92
CA GLN A 947 0.66 9.10 -31.07
C GLN A 947 1.29 10.26 -31.86
N TYR A 948 1.43 10.12 -33.17
CA TYR A 948 1.97 11.16 -34.04
C TYR A 948 0.86 12.05 -34.61
N ASP A 949 1.18 13.31 -34.88
CA ASP A 949 0.26 14.25 -35.51
C ASP A 949 0.01 13.84 -36.97
N PRO A 950 -1.22 13.43 -37.37
CA PRO A 950 -1.48 12.99 -38.74
C PRO A 950 -1.43 14.14 -39.75
N GLU A 951 -1.69 15.38 -39.34
CA GLU A 951 -1.65 16.55 -40.24
C GLU A 951 -0.22 16.98 -40.55
N PHE A 952 0.74 16.70 -39.67
CA PHE A 952 2.09 17.27 -39.75
C PHE A 952 3.25 16.27 -39.71
N GLU A 953 3.13 15.14 -39.00
CA GLU A 953 4.19 14.14 -38.84
C GLU A 953 3.92 12.85 -39.63
N TYR A 954 3.10 11.95 -39.09
CA TYR A 954 2.86 10.62 -39.64
C TYR A 954 1.39 10.22 -39.49
N ASP A 955 0.79 9.78 -40.59
CA ASP A 955 -0.59 9.31 -40.68
C ASP A 955 -0.61 7.85 -41.12
N ILE A 956 -1.07 6.96 -40.25
CA ILE A 956 -1.15 5.52 -40.49
C ILE A 956 -2.06 5.14 -41.67
N THR A 957 -2.98 6.02 -42.08
CA THR A 957 -3.93 5.77 -43.18
C THR A 957 -3.34 6.09 -44.55
N ARG A 958 -2.36 6.99 -44.64
CA ARG A 958 -1.79 7.49 -45.91
C ARG A 958 -0.31 7.15 -46.06
N ASP A 959 0.45 7.20 -44.98
CA ASP A 959 1.91 7.11 -45.01
C ASP A 959 2.40 5.67 -44.92
N SER A 960 3.37 5.34 -45.76
CA SER A 960 4.05 4.06 -45.67
C SER A 960 4.99 4.04 -44.46
N MET A 961 4.99 2.98 -43.66
CA MET A 961 5.98 2.78 -42.57
C MET A 961 7.43 2.65 -43.07
N ARG A 962 7.65 2.67 -44.39
CA ARG A 962 8.96 2.97 -44.99
C ARG A 962 9.49 4.33 -44.53
N ARG A 963 8.63 5.32 -44.27
CA ARG A 963 9.00 6.63 -43.74
C ARG A 963 9.59 6.52 -42.33
N LEU A 964 8.96 5.73 -41.46
CA LEU A 964 9.50 5.47 -40.10
C LEU A 964 10.90 4.87 -40.15
N ARG A 965 11.17 3.98 -41.11
CA ARG A 965 12.52 3.45 -41.35
C ARG A 965 13.53 4.56 -41.68
N GLU A 966 13.15 5.46 -42.59
CA GLU A 966 13.97 6.60 -43.02
C GLU A 966 14.23 7.58 -41.85
N TYR A 967 13.28 7.73 -40.92
CA TYR A 967 13.41 8.63 -39.77
C TYR A 967 14.30 8.09 -38.65
N VAL A 968 14.31 6.78 -38.42
CA VAL A 968 15.08 6.15 -37.33
C VAL A 968 16.47 5.64 -37.75
N GLY A 969 16.79 5.73 -39.04
CA GLY A 969 18.08 5.35 -39.60
C GLY A 969 18.33 3.84 -39.63
N ILE A 970 17.29 3.00 -39.72
CA ILE A 970 17.44 1.54 -39.86
C ILE A 970 17.43 1.14 -41.34
N ASP A 971 18.25 0.16 -41.73
CA ASP A 971 18.28 -0.31 -43.11
C ASP A 971 17.18 -1.35 -43.43
N ALA A 972 17.11 -1.79 -44.69
CA ALA A 972 16.09 -2.73 -45.13
C ALA A 972 16.36 -4.19 -44.73
N GLU A 973 17.61 -4.56 -44.47
CA GLU A 973 18.05 -5.90 -44.11
C GLU A 973 17.77 -6.15 -42.62
N GLU A 974 18.12 -5.20 -41.75
CA GLU A 974 17.81 -5.23 -40.32
C GLU A 974 16.28 -5.31 -40.05
N VAL A 975 15.44 -4.62 -40.84
CA VAL A 975 13.98 -4.73 -40.72
C VAL A 975 13.49 -6.14 -41.07
N GLU A 976 14.14 -6.84 -42.00
CA GLU A 976 13.80 -8.21 -42.35
C GLU A 976 14.27 -9.18 -41.26
N GLU A 977 15.42 -8.94 -40.63
CA GLU A 977 15.88 -9.69 -39.45
C GLU A 977 14.89 -9.58 -38.28
N LEU A 978 14.38 -8.38 -37.98
CA LEU A 978 13.31 -8.19 -36.98
C LEU A 978 12.05 -9.00 -37.30
N ARG A 979 11.73 -9.14 -38.59
CA ARG A 979 10.57 -9.90 -39.08
C ARG A 979 10.79 -11.41 -38.99
N GLU A 980 12.00 -11.87 -39.27
CA GLU A 980 12.41 -13.28 -39.14
C GLU A 980 12.51 -13.70 -37.68
N ALA A 981 12.95 -12.80 -36.80
CA ALA A 981 12.98 -12.96 -35.35
C ALA A 981 11.59 -12.92 -34.69
N GLY A 982 10.52 -12.66 -35.46
CA GLY A 982 9.14 -12.66 -34.95
C GLY A 982 8.74 -11.41 -34.16
N LEU A 983 9.57 -10.36 -34.15
CA LEU A 983 9.35 -9.13 -33.35
C LEU A 983 8.40 -8.14 -34.04
N VAL A 984 8.30 -8.21 -35.36
CA VAL A 984 7.39 -7.38 -36.16
C VAL A 984 6.77 -8.20 -37.28
N THR A 985 5.48 -8.03 -37.53
CA THR A 985 4.77 -8.61 -38.67
C THR A 985 4.49 -7.55 -39.72
N ARG A 986 4.47 -7.93 -40.99
CA ARG A 986 4.06 -7.03 -42.07
C ARG A 986 2.62 -7.36 -42.48
N ASP A 987 1.67 -6.56 -42.00
CA ASP A 987 0.24 -6.77 -42.27
C ASP A 987 -0.19 -6.31 -43.65
N CYS A 988 0.44 -5.25 -44.15
CA CYS A 988 0.07 -4.63 -45.42
C CYS A 988 1.31 -4.29 -46.25
N ARG A 989 1.21 -4.49 -47.57
CA ARG A 989 2.17 -3.97 -48.56
C ARG A 989 1.52 -2.98 -49.53
N TYR A 990 0.20 -3.04 -49.65
CA TYR A 990 -0.58 -2.28 -50.62
C TYR A 990 -1.93 -1.94 -49.98
N PRO A 991 -2.35 -0.66 -49.95
CA PRO A 991 -1.84 0.46 -50.77
C PRO A 991 -0.51 1.06 -50.33
N HIS A 992 -0.09 0.86 -49.09
CA HIS A 992 1.24 1.20 -48.57
C HIS A 992 1.69 0.14 -47.53
N ILE A 993 2.93 0.23 -47.04
CA ILE A 993 3.49 -0.77 -46.12
C ILE A 993 3.08 -0.43 -44.69
N LEU A 994 2.49 -1.41 -44.00
CA LEU A 994 2.19 -1.34 -42.57
C LEU A 994 2.80 -2.56 -41.86
N TYR A 995 3.48 -2.26 -40.77
CA TYR A 995 4.04 -3.21 -39.82
C TYR A 995 3.26 -3.16 -38.50
N THR A 996 3.21 -4.27 -37.78
CA THR A 996 2.69 -4.35 -36.42
C THR A 996 3.71 -4.99 -35.53
N VAL A 997 3.95 -4.39 -34.36
CA VAL A 997 4.85 -4.95 -33.35
C VAL A 997 4.15 -6.12 -32.67
N THR A 998 4.78 -7.30 -32.69
CA THR A 998 4.24 -8.50 -32.04
C THR A 998 4.35 -8.38 -30.52
N PRO A 999 3.70 -9.28 -29.73
CA PRO A 999 3.88 -9.30 -28.29
C PRO A 999 5.36 -9.35 -27.87
N GLU A 1000 6.16 -10.19 -28.53
CA GLU A 1000 7.61 -10.32 -28.29
C GLU A 1000 8.36 -9.03 -28.65
N GLY A 1001 7.99 -8.36 -29.75
CA GLY A 1001 8.54 -7.06 -30.11
C GLY A 1001 8.19 -5.94 -29.13
N ARG A 1002 7.01 -5.99 -28.51
CA ARG A 1002 6.58 -5.02 -27.48
C ARG A 1002 7.36 -5.21 -26.18
N ASP A 1003 7.55 -6.46 -25.77
CA ASP A 1003 8.40 -6.79 -24.63
C ASP A 1003 9.83 -6.30 -24.89
N ALA A 1004 10.33 -6.46 -26.11
CA ALA A 1004 11.66 -6.00 -26.51
C ALA A 1004 11.85 -4.47 -26.43
N ILE A 1005 10.78 -3.66 -26.55
CA ILE A 1005 10.82 -2.20 -26.35
C ILE A 1005 10.32 -1.76 -24.96
N GLY A 1006 10.14 -2.70 -24.02
CA GLY A 1006 9.77 -2.40 -22.64
C GLY A 1006 8.28 -2.08 -22.42
N VAL A 1007 7.41 -2.42 -23.37
CA VAL A 1007 5.95 -2.22 -23.28
C VAL A 1007 5.29 -3.49 -22.73
N ARG A 1008 5.09 -3.55 -21.41
CA ARG A 1008 4.45 -4.70 -20.73
C ARG A 1008 2.92 -4.66 -20.81
N HIS A 1009 2.30 -5.81 -21.02
CA HIS A 1009 0.86 -6.00 -20.96
C HIS A 1009 0.35 -5.80 -19.52
N ARG A 1010 -0.48 -4.77 -19.29
CA ARG A 1010 -1.31 -4.64 -18.08
C ARG A 1010 -2.76 -4.77 -18.48
N GLU A 1011 -3.39 -5.91 -18.21
CA GLU A 1011 -4.85 -6.03 -18.28
C GLU A 1011 -5.47 -4.95 -17.39
N GLY A 1012 -6.30 -4.08 -17.98
CA GLY A 1012 -7.06 -3.04 -17.26
C GLY A 1012 -6.53 -1.62 -17.32
N VAL A 1013 -5.38 -1.32 -17.97
CA VAL A 1013 -4.86 0.07 -18.12
C VAL A 1013 -4.96 0.59 -19.56
N ALA A 1014 -5.20 -0.28 -20.54
CA ALA A 1014 -5.38 0.08 -21.96
C ALA A 1014 -6.82 -0.11 -22.48
N HIS A 1015 -7.82 -0.19 -21.59
CA HIS A 1015 -9.24 -0.35 -21.94
C HIS A 1015 -10.04 0.89 -21.53
N GLY A 1016 -9.69 2.06 -22.09
CA GLY A 1016 -10.56 3.24 -22.02
C GLY A 1016 -11.70 3.13 -23.04
N ALA A 1017 -12.85 3.74 -22.75
CA ALA A 1017 -13.87 3.97 -23.76
C ALA A 1017 -13.23 4.69 -24.96
N GLY A 1018 -13.41 4.16 -26.18
CA GLY A 1018 -12.81 4.72 -27.41
C GLY A 1018 -11.43 4.18 -27.84
N ALA A 1019 -10.82 3.21 -27.13
CA ALA A 1019 -9.51 2.65 -27.47
C ALA A 1019 -9.58 1.15 -27.87
N GLY A 1020 -8.81 0.75 -28.89
CA GLY A 1020 -8.69 -0.63 -29.41
C GLY A 1020 -7.84 -1.55 -28.52
N ASP A 1021 -7.77 -2.84 -28.86
CA ASP A 1021 -6.96 -3.83 -28.13
C ASP A 1021 -5.46 -3.72 -28.50
N LEU A 1022 -4.56 -3.98 -27.55
CA LEU A 1022 -3.11 -4.01 -27.77
C LEU A 1022 -2.66 -5.14 -28.70
N SER A 1023 -3.52 -6.14 -28.94
CA SER A 1023 -3.28 -7.23 -29.88
C SER A 1023 -3.74 -6.92 -31.31
N GLU A 1024 -4.38 -5.76 -31.51
CA GLU A 1024 -4.85 -5.33 -32.81
C GLU A 1024 -3.68 -5.05 -33.77
N SER A 1025 -3.94 -5.11 -35.07
CA SER A 1025 -2.94 -4.80 -36.08
C SER A 1025 -3.05 -3.40 -36.63
N SER A 1026 -1.93 -2.80 -37.02
CA SER A 1026 -1.85 -1.50 -37.69
C SER A 1026 -2.75 -1.38 -38.93
N LEU A 1027 -3.02 -2.47 -39.65
CA LEU A 1027 -3.97 -2.45 -40.77
C LEU A 1027 -5.43 -2.30 -40.31
N HIS A 1028 -5.81 -2.94 -39.20
CA HIS A 1028 -7.16 -2.77 -38.64
C HIS A 1028 -7.30 -1.34 -38.12
N VAL A 1029 -6.33 -0.82 -37.35
CA VAL A 1029 -6.33 0.58 -36.88
C VAL A 1029 -6.53 1.55 -38.03
N ALA A 1030 -5.81 1.36 -39.14
CA ALA A 1030 -5.96 2.20 -40.32
C ALA A 1030 -7.34 2.08 -40.98
N MET A 1031 -7.94 0.88 -41.01
CA MET A 1031 -9.30 0.68 -41.54
C MET A 1031 -10.37 1.29 -40.64
N VAL A 1032 -10.22 1.21 -39.31
CA VAL A 1032 -11.09 1.86 -38.32
C VAL A 1032 -11.05 3.37 -38.47
N GLU A 1033 -9.85 3.95 -38.62
CA GLU A 1033 -9.70 5.40 -38.81
C GLU A 1033 -10.34 5.89 -40.11
N VAL A 1034 -10.08 5.21 -41.23
CA VAL A 1034 -10.76 5.52 -42.50
C VAL A 1034 -12.28 5.33 -42.39
N GLY A 1035 -12.72 4.33 -41.64
CA GLY A 1035 -14.14 4.08 -41.39
C GLY A 1035 -14.81 5.18 -40.57
N ALA A 1036 -14.11 5.72 -39.57
CA ALA A 1036 -14.60 6.85 -38.78
C ALA A 1036 -14.80 8.10 -39.65
N GLN A 1037 -13.86 8.38 -40.54
CA GLN A 1037 -13.96 9.50 -41.47
C GLN A 1037 -15.08 9.31 -42.51
N LEU A 1038 -15.23 8.09 -43.03
CA LEU A 1038 -16.34 7.72 -43.91
C LEU A 1038 -17.67 8.02 -43.23
N LEU A 1039 -17.89 7.50 -42.02
CA LEU A 1039 -19.15 7.73 -41.30
C LEU A 1039 -19.36 9.21 -40.96
N ALA A 1040 -18.29 9.95 -40.63
CA ALA A 1040 -18.38 11.37 -40.36
C ALA A 1040 -18.83 12.16 -41.60
N GLN A 1041 -18.33 11.81 -42.78
CA GLN A 1041 -18.68 12.47 -44.03
C GLN A 1041 -20.06 12.08 -44.55
N GLU A 1042 -20.43 10.80 -44.51
CA GLU A 1042 -21.69 10.30 -45.08
C GLU A 1042 -22.88 10.46 -44.13
N PHE A 1043 -22.67 10.40 -42.81
CA PHE A 1043 -23.77 10.43 -41.83
C PHE A 1043 -23.76 11.65 -40.92
N VAL A 1044 -22.61 12.19 -40.50
CA VAL A 1044 -22.60 13.38 -39.60
C VAL A 1044 -22.64 14.69 -40.39
N ALA A 1045 -21.90 14.79 -41.50
CA ALA A 1045 -21.91 15.98 -42.35
C ALA A 1045 -23.18 16.10 -43.23
N ALA A 1046 -23.95 15.01 -43.37
CA ALA A 1046 -25.19 14.99 -44.13
C ALA A 1046 -26.34 15.62 -43.34
N ALA A 1047 -26.85 16.77 -43.81
CA ALA A 1047 -27.89 17.54 -43.12
C ALA A 1047 -29.23 16.81 -42.91
N GLU A 1048 -29.47 15.71 -43.63
CA GLU A 1048 -30.70 14.89 -43.54
C GLU A 1048 -30.53 13.66 -42.62
N SER A 1049 -29.32 13.39 -42.13
CA SER A 1049 -29.04 12.28 -41.21
C SER A 1049 -29.18 12.72 -39.75
N PRO A 1050 -29.71 11.87 -38.85
CA PRO A 1050 -29.84 12.17 -37.43
C PRO A 1050 -28.51 12.03 -36.65
N ALA A 1051 -27.45 11.47 -37.25
CA ALA A 1051 -26.17 11.26 -36.58
C ALA A 1051 -25.48 12.60 -36.23
N THR A 1052 -24.96 12.69 -35.00
CA THR A 1052 -24.31 13.91 -34.48
C THR A 1052 -22.82 13.73 -34.18
N ALA A 1053 -22.39 12.50 -33.96
CA ALA A 1053 -21.00 12.16 -33.65
C ALA A 1053 -20.62 10.80 -34.25
N VAL A 1054 -19.31 10.58 -34.39
CA VAL A 1054 -18.73 9.28 -34.72
C VAL A 1054 -17.83 8.85 -33.58
N GLU A 1055 -18.01 7.63 -33.12
CA GLU A 1055 -17.22 7.01 -32.07
C GLU A 1055 -16.55 5.73 -32.57
N ARG A 1056 -15.27 5.57 -32.21
CA ARG A 1056 -14.49 4.36 -32.50
C ARG A 1056 -14.60 3.40 -31.33
N TYR A 1057 -14.63 2.11 -31.62
CA TYR A 1057 -14.71 1.03 -30.64
C TYR A 1057 -15.89 1.22 -29.65
N TYR A 1058 -17.07 1.51 -30.20
CA TYR A 1058 -18.31 1.83 -29.50
C TYR A 1058 -18.87 0.63 -28.75
N ALA A 1059 -19.28 0.80 -27.49
CA ALA A 1059 -19.74 -0.30 -26.65
C ALA A 1059 -21.22 -0.64 -26.89
N VAL A 1060 -21.52 -1.93 -27.00
CA VAL A 1060 -22.89 -2.46 -27.15
C VAL A 1060 -23.08 -3.68 -26.24
N ASP A 1061 -24.33 -4.12 -26.02
CA ASP A 1061 -24.65 -5.21 -25.09
C ASP A 1061 -23.89 -6.52 -25.37
N ASP A 1062 -23.57 -6.80 -26.64
CA ASP A 1062 -22.85 -8.00 -27.09
C ASP A 1062 -21.44 -7.69 -27.63
N GLY A 1063 -20.74 -6.74 -27.00
CA GLY A 1063 -19.33 -6.44 -27.28
C GLY A 1063 -19.07 -5.01 -27.71
N ARG A 1064 -18.28 -4.81 -28.78
CA ARG A 1064 -17.93 -3.49 -29.31
C ARG A 1064 -18.01 -3.48 -30.83
N LEU A 1065 -18.46 -2.36 -31.37
CA LEU A 1065 -18.44 -2.05 -32.80
C LEU A 1065 -17.16 -1.27 -33.12
N ASP A 1066 -16.51 -1.57 -34.24
CA ASP A 1066 -15.26 -0.89 -34.59
C ASP A 1066 -15.46 0.62 -34.80
N VAL A 1067 -16.57 1.02 -35.44
CA VAL A 1067 -16.99 2.42 -35.54
C VAL A 1067 -18.52 2.52 -35.54
N ALA A 1068 -19.06 3.49 -34.81
CA ALA A 1068 -20.49 3.81 -34.84
C ALA A 1068 -20.70 5.32 -35.06
N ALA A 1069 -21.65 5.67 -35.93
CA ALA A 1069 -22.24 7.01 -35.98
C ALA A 1069 -23.50 7.01 -35.13
N VAL A 1070 -23.56 7.91 -34.15
CA VAL A 1070 -24.63 7.95 -33.14
C VAL A 1070 -25.40 9.26 -33.20
N ASP A 1071 -26.68 9.22 -32.90
CA ASP A 1071 -27.52 10.42 -32.77
C ASP A 1071 -27.35 11.09 -31.40
N ALA A 1072 -28.16 12.12 -31.13
CA ALA A 1072 -28.12 12.86 -29.86
C ALA A 1072 -28.64 12.04 -28.64
N GLN A 1073 -29.18 10.84 -28.87
CA GLN A 1073 -29.65 9.91 -27.85
C GLN A 1073 -28.66 8.74 -27.64
N GLU A 1074 -27.51 8.76 -28.33
CA GLU A 1074 -26.52 7.68 -28.35
C GLU A 1074 -27.03 6.40 -29.05
N ASP A 1075 -28.11 6.50 -29.84
CA ASP A 1075 -28.60 5.38 -30.66
C ASP A 1075 -27.75 5.27 -31.94
N VAL A 1076 -27.42 4.03 -32.35
CA VAL A 1076 -26.56 3.76 -33.52
C VAL A 1076 -27.33 3.98 -34.82
N VAL A 1077 -26.98 5.04 -35.55
CA VAL A 1077 -27.55 5.39 -36.86
C VAL A 1077 -26.87 4.62 -37.97
N ALA A 1078 -25.54 4.50 -37.93
CA ALA A 1078 -24.77 3.69 -38.87
C ALA A 1078 -23.59 3.03 -38.16
N ALA A 1079 -23.20 1.85 -38.60
CA ALA A 1079 -22.11 1.09 -38.02
C ALA A 1079 -21.11 0.65 -39.09
N LEU A 1080 -19.86 0.43 -38.68
CA LEU A 1080 -18.81 -0.06 -39.55
C LEU A 1080 -17.92 -1.07 -38.85
N GLU A 1081 -17.55 -2.12 -39.59
CA GLU A 1081 -16.63 -3.17 -39.15
C GLU A 1081 -15.39 -3.22 -40.06
N ALA A 1082 -14.21 -3.31 -39.47
CA ALA A 1082 -12.90 -3.32 -40.11
C ALA A 1082 -12.33 -4.74 -40.17
N GLU A 1083 -12.78 -5.54 -41.12
CA GLU A 1083 -12.54 -6.97 -41.10
C GLU A 1083 -11.20 -7.42 -41.69
N ARG A 1084 -10.50 -8.27 -40.94
CA ARG A 1084 -9.28 -8.97 -41.37
C ARG A 1084 -9.54 -10.48 -41.48
N ILE A 1085 -9.62 -10.95 -42.73
CA ILE A 1085 -9.74 -12.39 -43.02
C ILE A 1085 -8.56 -13.16 -42.41
N ASN A 1086 -8.86 -13.92 -41.37
CA ASN A 1086 -7.95 -14.80 -40.65
C ASN A 1086 -8.51 -16.25 -40.65
N ASN A 1087 -7.87 -17.16 -39.91
CA ASN A 1087 -8.27 -18.58 -39.92
C ASN A 1087 -9.64 -18.86 -39.27
N ASP A 1088 -10.18 -17.93 -38.48
CA ASP A 1088 -11.49 -18.05 -37.81
C ASP A 1088 -12.58 -17.19 -38.47
N ALA A 1089 -12.27 -16.55 -39.61
CA ALA A 1089 -13.18 -15.68 -40.36
C ALA A 1089 -14.57 -16.31 -40.61
N ARG A 1090 -14.64 -17.62 -40.83
CA ARG A 1090 -15.92 -18.32 -41.07
C ARG A 1090 -16.85 -18.34 -39.86
N ARG A 1091 -16.34 -18.13 -38.65
CA ARG A 1091 -17.11 -18.07 -37.41
C ARG A 1091 -17.25 -16.64 -36.91
N ALA A 1092 -16.16 -15.88 -36.90
CA ALA A 1092 -16.14 -14.50 -36.41
C ALA A 1092 -17.06 -13.58 -37.25
N ILE A 1093 -16.95 -13.63 -38.59
CA ILE A 1093 -17.72 -12.74 -39.47
C ILE A 1093 -19.24 -12.87 -39.30
N PRO A 1094 -19.83 -14.09 -39.22
CA PRO A 1094 -21.26 -14.23 -38.88
C PRO A 1094 -21.63 -13.67 -37.50
N ASP A 1095 -20.77 -13.83 -36.50
CA ASP A 1095 -21.03 -13.34 -35.13
C ASP A 1095 -20.98 -11.79 -35.12
N ASP A 1096 -19.98 -11.18 -35.78
CA ASP A 1096 -19.88 -9.72 -35.92
C ASP A 1096 -21.02 -9.13 -36.77
N TYR A 1097 -21.47 -9.85 -37.79
CA TYR A 1097 -22.67 -9.48 -38.54
C TYR A 1097 -23.92 -9.45 -37.64
N ASP A 1098 -24.12 -10.49 -36.82
CA ASP A 1098 -25.29 -10.58 -35.95
C ASP A 1098 -25.24 -9.48 -34.86
N LYS A 1099 -24.05 -9.15 -34.36
CA LYS A 1099 -23.77 -8.02 -33.45
C LYS A 1099 -24.15 -6.67 -34.07
N LEU A 1100 -23.72 -6.40 -35.31
CA LEU A 1100 -24.07 -5.17 -36.03
C LEU A 1100 -25.57 -5.08 -36.34
N ALA A 1101 -26.19 -6.20 -36.69
CA ALA A 1101 -27.63 -6.26 -36.98
C ALA A 1101 -28.50 -6.01 -35.73
N ALA A 1102 -27.99 -6.35 -34.53
CA ALA A 1102 -28.73 -6.20 -33.29
C ALA A 1102 -28.96 -4.73 -32.89
N THR A 1103 -28.15 -3.80 -33.40
CA THR A 1103 -28.29 -2.36 -33.11
C THR A 1103 -29.26 -1.63 -34.05
N ASP A 1104 -29.90 -2.35 -34.99
CA ASP A 1104 -30.85 -1.83 -35.98
C ASP A 1104 -30.43 -0.53 -36.72
N PRO A 1105 -29.19 -0.46 -37.27
CA PRO A 1105 -28.70 0.76 -37.93
C PRO A 1105 -29.27 0.95 -39.34
N ASP A 1106 -29.33 2.20 -39.81
CA ASP A 1106 -29.74 2.56 -41.18
C ASP A 1106 -28.74 2.06 -42.24
N ALA A 1107 -27.46 1.90 -41.87
CA ALA A 1107 -26.42 1.37 -42.74
C ALA A 1107 -25.34 0.60 -41.96
N VAL A 1108 -24.83 -0.48 -42.55
CA VAL A 1108 -23.72 -1.28 -42.01
C VAL A 1108 -22.65 -1.49 -43.06
N ILE A 1109 -21.49 -0.89 -42.83
CA ILE A 1109 -20.41 -0.83 -43.80
C ILE A 1109 -19.26 -1.73 -43.36
N TRP A 1110 -18.72 -2.52 -44.27
CA TRP A 1110 -17.55 -3.36 -43.99
C TRP A 1110 -16.35 -2.87 -44.79
N ILE A 1111 -15.23 -2.59 -44.11
CA ILE A 1111 -13.96 -2.29 -44.74
C ILE A 1111 -13.06 -3.52 -44.64
N VAL A 1112 -12.58 -3.99 -45.80
CA VAL A 1112 -11.68 -5.13 -45.89
C VAL A 1112 -10.39 -4.77 -46.63
N LYS A 1113 -9.32 -5.52 -46.40
CA LYS A 1113 -8.00 -5.24 -47.01
C LYS A 1113 -8.04 -5.07 -48.54
N ASN A 1114 -8.69 -5.99 -49.25
CA ASN A 1114 -8.68 -6.04 -50.70
C ASN A 1114 -9.90 -6.78 -51.26
N ARG A 1115 -10.00 -6.90 -52.59
CA ARG A 1115 -11.14 -7.57 -53.24
C ARG A 1115 -11.29 -9.03 -52.83
N ASP A 1116 -10.19 -9.77 -52.71
CA ASP A 1116 -10.27 -11.20 -52.39
C ASP A 1116 -10.85 -11.38 -50.99
N ALA A 1117 -10.43 -10.55 -50.03
CA ALA A 1117 -11.01 -10.48 -48.69
C ALA A 1117 -12.52 -10.12 -48.70
N ALA A 1118 -12.97 -9.28 -49.63
CA ALA A 1118 -14.39 -8.95 -49.76
C ALA A 1118 -15.23 -10.14 -50.24
N HIS A 1119 -14.67 -11.03 -51.06
CA HIS A 1119 -15.34 -12.27 -51.47
C HIS A 1119 -15.28 -13.32 -50.36
N ASP A 1120 -14.16 -13.43 -49.64
CA ASP A 1120 -14.05 -14.30 -48.47
C ASP A 1120 -15.07 -13.94 -47.39
N LEU A 1121 -15.29 -12.64 -47.15
CA LEU A 1121 -16.36 -12.11 -46.28
C LEU A 1121 -17.73 -12.62 -46.72
N LEU A 1122 -18.06 -12.44 -48.00
CA LEU A 1122 -19.33 -12.90 -48.56
C LEU A 1122 -19.50 -14.41 -48.47
N ASP A 1123 -18.44 -15.17 -48.73
CA ASP A 1123 -18.46 -16.62 -48.64
C ASP A 1123 -18.70 -17.09 -47.19
N ALA A 1124 -18.11 -16.41 -46.21
CA ALA A 1124 -18.35 -16.67 -44.78
C ALA A 1124 -19.81 -16.40 -44.38
N LEU A 1125 -20.41 -15.31 -44.88
CA LEU A 1125 -21.81 -14.96 -44.62
C LEU A 1125 -22.81 -15.84 -45.41
N ASN A 1126 -22.40 -16.37 -46.56
CA ASN A 1126 -23.23 -17.23 -47.42
C ASN A 1126 -23.25 -18.69 -46.95
N ALA A 1127 -22.12 -19.18 -46.45
CA ALA A 1127 -21.94 -20.56 -46.02
C ALA A 1127 -21.25 -20.66 -44.64
N PRO A 1128 -21.89 -20.14 -43.58
CA PRO A 1128 -21.34 -20.22 -42.23
C PRO A 1128 -21.28 -21.69 -41.75
N PRO A 1129 -20.30 -22.06 -40.90
CA PRO A 1129 -20.13 -23.43 -40.42
C PRO A 1129 -21.29 -23.90 -39.53
N ASN A 1130 -21.98 -22.98 -38.85
CA ASN A 1130 -23.20 -23.20 -38.09
C ASN A 1130 -24.18 -22.02 -38.32
N GLY A 1131 -25.49 -22.30 -38.36
CA GLY A 1131 -26.54 -21.28 -38.52
C GLY A 1131 -27.03 -21.08 -39.96
N GLU A 1132 -27.99 -20.18 -40.15
CA GLU A 1132 -28.56 -19.84 -41.47
C GLU A 1132 -27.64 -18.85 -42.22
N PRO A 1133 -27.62 -18.84 -43.56
CA PRO A 1133 -26.92 -17.82 -44.34
C PRO A 1133 -27.42 -16.40 -44.04
N ARG A 1134 -26.51 -15.46 -43.75
CA ARG A 1134 -26.84 -14.04 -43.49
C ARG A 1134 -27.03 -13.29 -44.81
N VAL A 1135 -26.20 -13.61 -45.82
CA VAL A 1135 -26.26 -13.00 -47.15
C VAL A 1135 -26.35 -14.09 -48.22
N THR A 1136 -27.51 -14.19 -48.89
CA THR A 1136 -27.75 -15.22 -49.91
C THR A 1136 -27.30 -14.82 -51.32
N LYS A 1137 -27.04 -13.53 -51.55
CA LYS A 1137 -26.55 -13.00 -52.84
C LYS A 1137 -25.06 -13.32 -53.02
N THR A 1138 -24.72 -13.92 -54.17
CA THR A 1138 -23.34 -14.23 -54.56
C THR A 1138 -22.91 -13.40 -55.76
N TYR A 1139 -21.63 -13.03 -55.80
CA TYR A 1139 -21.02 -12.32 -56.92
C TYR A 1139 -19.93 -13.19 -57.57
N SER A 1140 -19.52 -12.89 -58.80
CA SER A 1140 -18.35 -13.55 -59.38
C SER A 1140 -17.10 -13.05 -58.66
N GLU A 1141 -16.10 -13.91 -58.41
CA GLU A 1141 -14.80 -13.54 -57.82
C GLU A 1141 -14.10 -12.35 -58.53
N ARG A 1142 -14.47 -12.05 -59.79
CA ARG A 1142 -13.94 -10.92 -60.55
C ARG A 1142 -14.70 -9.61 -60.34
N SER A 1143 -15.89 -9.65 -59.75
CA SER A 1143 -16.69 -8.46 -59.46
C SER A 1143 -15.99 -7.61 -58.39
N PRO A 1144 -15.82 -6.30 -58.62
CA PRO A 1144 -15.30 -5.39 -57.60
C PRO A 1144 -16.35 -5.17 -56.48
N PRO A 1145 -15.93 -4.92 -55.23
CA PRO A 1145 -16.86 -4.75 -54.10
C PRO A 1145 -17.83 -3.57 -54.28
N SER A 1146 -17.45 -2.53 -55.02
CA SER A 1146 -18.31 -1.40 -55.38
C SER A 1146 -19.53 -1.76 -56.25
N GLN A 1147 -19.58 -2.98 -56.81
CA GLN A 1147 -20.74 -3.51 -57.53
C GLN A 1147 -21.63 -4.40 -56.65
N PHE A 1148 -21.24 -4.66 -55.40
CA PHE A 1148 -22.09 -5.37 -54.45
C PHE A 1148 -23.30 -4.48 -54.14
N ARG A 1149 -24.48 -5.10 -54.11
CA ARG A 1149 -25.78 -4.47 -53.89
C ARG A 1149 -26.52 -5.34 -52.90
N ILE A 1150 -26.15 -5.16 -51.64
CA ILE A 1150 -26.59 -5.92 -50.48
C ILE A 1150 -27.39 -4.94 -49.63
N ASP A 1151 -28.47 -5.44 -49.06
CA ASP A 1151 -29.40 -4.64 -48.26
C ASP A 1151 -29.93 -5.62 -47.22
N GLN A 1152 -29.10 -5.84 -46.20
CA GLN A 1152 -29.35 -6.76 -45.10
C GLN A 1152 -28.96 -6.08 -43.77
N PRO A 1153 -29.61 -6.42 -42.65
CA PRO A 1153 -29.45 -5.69 -41.38
C PRO A 1153 -28.00 -5.53 -40.88
N GLY A 1154 -27.11 -6.50 -41.14
CA GLY A 1154 -25.70 -6.45 -40.73
C GLY A 1154 -24.71 -6.19 -41.87
N LEU A 1155 -25.19 -5.91 -43.09
CA LEU A 1155 -24.34 -5.57 -44.24
C LEU A 1155 -25.12 -4.84 -45.35
N THR A 1156 -24.76 -3.58 -45.59
CA THR A 1156 -25.24 -2.79 -46.74
C THR A 1156 -24.15 -2.64 -47.80
N ASP A 1157 -22.94 -2.24 -47.40
CA ASP A 1157 -21.84 -1.92 -48.32
C ASP A 1157 -20.52 -2.54 -47.92
N VAL A 1158 -19.70 -2.90 -48.92
CA VAL A 1158 -18.34 -3.41 -48.72
C VAL A 1158 -17.35 -2.54 -49.48
N TYR A 1159 -16.41 -1.97 -48.77
CA TYR A 1159 -15.30 -1.21 -49.35
C TYR A 1159 -13.98 -1.95 -49.13
N THR A 1160 -13.10 -1.86 -50.11
CA THR A 1160 -11.69 -2.19 -49.85
C THR A 1160 -11.03 -1.00 -49.15
N PHE A 1161 -10.10 -1.23 -48.23
CA PHE A 1161 -9.33 -0.20 -47.55
C PHE A 1161 -8.80 0.88 -48.50
N GLN A 1162 -8.20 0.49 -49.63
CA GLN A 1162 -7.75 1.44 -50.64
C GLN A 1162 -8.89 2.32 -51.18
N SER A 1163 -10.00 1.70 -51.60
CA SER A 1163 -11.13 2.46 -52.16
C SER A 1163 -11.75 3.42 -51.15
N ALA A 1164 -11.91 3.02 -49.90
CA ALA A 1164 -12.42 3.90 -48.85
C ALA A 1164 -11.43 5.04 -48.58
N ARG A 1165 -10.15 4.71 -48.43
CA ARG A 1165 -9.07 5.68 -48.25
C ARG A 1165 -9.04 6.71 -49.38
N ASP A 1166 -8.88 6.27 -50.62
CA ASP A 1166 -8.76 7.16 -51.80
C ASP A 1166 -10.03 8.00 -52.05
N THR A 1167 -11.18 7.63 -51.47
CA THR A 1167 -12.44 8.38 -51.63
C THR A 1167 -12.65 9.39 -50.51
N TYR A 1168 -12.40 8.98 -49.27
CA TYR A 1168 -12.77 9.77 -48.08
C TYR A 1168 -11.58 10.51 -47.45
N LEU A 1169 -10.34 10.22 -47.89
CA LEU A 1169 -9.15 10.98 -47.50
C LEU A 1169 -8.64 11.94 -48.58
N ASP A 1170 -8.86 11.70 -49.88
CA ASP A 1170 -8.29 12.58 -50.94
C ASP A 1170 -9.21 13.74 -51.38
N ASP A 1171 -10.47 13.78 -50.92
CA ASP A 1171 -11.46 14.85 -51.19
C ASP A 1171 -11.66 15.82 -49.99
N ALA A 1172 -10.80 15.77 -48.97
CA ALA A 1172 -10.80 16.64 -47.79
C ALA A 1172 -9.80 17.82 -47.89
#